data_AF-A0A954QGC5-F1
#
_entry.id   AF-A0A954QGC5-F1
#
_cell.length_a   1.000
_cell.length_b   1.000
_cell.length_c   1.000
_cell.angle_alpha   90.00
_cell.angle_beta   90.00
_cell.angle_gamma   90.00
#
_symmetry.space_group_name_H-M   'P 1'
#
loop_
_entity.id
_entity.type
_entity.pdbx_description
1 polymer ?
#
loop_
_entity_poly.entity_id
_entity_poly.type
_entity_poly.pdbx_seq_one_letter_code
_entity_poly.pdbx_strand_id
1 'polypeptide(L)'
;MGRRFARRGRERSYALEQLEPRAMMASDLMISEFMAVNESGIKDEDGERSDWIEVFNNGSQPVELKDWALTDDPDRLTQWKFPSVTLDAKQSIVVFASNKDRDAADGELHTNFKLKDNGEFLALVSPDGSTIVDRYDGYPQQSADVSYGHSQELITRELVTPISGGRLLLPQSAAQDVPLAQWTSVGYADNAWRLVPNAIGYDNDPLDGDFSSVIGTGGQIPEMNGNASVAYLRSSFDYADAQPLDRLELGLNFDDGYVAYLNGTEVARELAPGTIDWSALATEEHGEVGTALQYEDFSTLDLQDDFNLVGSATFNGGRIQLTPALASQSGAAWLKNDVKFGVDYSFSAEMVINAHTPGGTLDNDGRGGEGMTFVLQDGGQNRLGGDGGQLGLDASGMRFVAVEFDTGATGSFDPDDSLGTHIGIDTSRDGNVARVAVPRFNGHAAFAGQPGPGVDLRYVWIEYRGATQTMDVYFADTNVKPAAPTLSTQVDVASIFGGSPDLTVGWTAATGTAYNAQDVRSFGIRTGSGQLGLQTITVDLADKQNLLQPGSNVLSIVGLNVDKSDEDFLLAPTLTGTAIRLGANSYFLQSTPGELNGVGDEAPAGEVTFSESTRVFSTGFSLVLTPANPAAQIRYTTNGDLPDETSTLYTGPITINSSIRIRARAYETGKGAGPVHSESYIQLSSSMTNFEGTGQAFDSNLPLMVFSSFGRAVENSDTLMVPVTGIFINPGEDGRASILEQGEFAGRGGLRIRGQTSQGFPKKPFALELWDEFNSDVRSIDAGAVPDKAASFFDLPAESDWVLNGPYSDKTQLNNFLTFLWSNNADLYAPRATLVEVFLDQDSGKALDYAKDYRGTYVLLEKIKRDKDRVDIAKLTPLDTSEPAITGGYIWKKDKAGAGDVPFTTSRGQEIRMVEPDDRSITTIQKNWLKAYLNEFESTLYGANYADPINGYAKYIDVESWATTWLLVEMTKNIDGFRLSTYYYKDRGGKIVQGPAWDYNLSLANGNYLQGAFPEGWYSDDFVNKNDDVTYPYWRRLFEDPNFKQAVIDKWSELRQSSWATSALLADVDNAVSQLADGNPNLERIAAGEPSNPIKRNFDKWGTLNSYQWPNCFFGQGSCPPSPLPGGARPNKYADYIYIMQDFITRRTAWIDTQFQVGPALTLGSSE
;
A
#
# COMPACT_ATOMS: atom_id res chain seq x y z
N MET A 1 39.76 -62.05 34.27
CA MET A 1 38.96 -63.18 34.81
C MET A 1 37.49 -62.75 34.71
N GLY A 2 36.63 -63.36 33.91
CA GLY A 2 36.06 -64.70 34.11
C GLY A 2 34.57 -64.51 34.44
N ARG A 3 33.70 -64.46 33.42
CA ARG A 3 32.72 -65.50 33.01
C ARG A 3 31.51 -65.74 33.94
N ARG A 4 30.35 -65.35 33.40
CA ARG A 4 29.09 -66.12 33.15
C ARG A 4 28.25 -66.66 34.32
N PHE A 5 26.92 -66.45 34.23
CA PHE A 5 25.80 -67.42 34.01
C PHE A 5 24.48 -66.67 34.36
N ALA A 6 23.48 -66.36 33.51
CA ALA A 6 22.68 -67.06 32.49
C ALA A 6 21.42 -67.81 33.00
N ARG A 7 20.22 -67.30 32.69
CA ARG A 7 18.98 -67.98 32.17
C ARG A 7 17.78 -67.00 32.17
N ARG A 8 17.27 -66.53 31.01
CA ARG A 8 16.34 -67.09 30.00
C ARG A 8 14.84 -67.04 30.38
N GLY A 9 14.06 -66.31 29.57
CA GLY A 9 12.60 -66.40 29.49
C GLY A 9 12.00 -65.70 28.24
N ARG A 10 11.92 -66.44 27.12
CA ARG A 10 11.02 -66.34 25.92
C ARG A 10 10.77 -64.98 25.24
N GLU A 11 11.32 -64.82 24.03
CA GLU A 11 10.79 -63.94 22.97
C GLU A 11 9.95 -64.74 21.96
N ARG A 12 8.81 -64.17 21.56
CA ARG A 12 8.02 -64.60 20.40
C ARG A 12 8.53 -63.83 19.17
N SER A 13 8.88 -64.56 18.13
CA SER A 13 9.22 -64.06 16.81
C SER A 13 7.98 -63.47 16.12
N TYR A 14 7.98 -62.17 15.86
CA TYR A 14 7.15 -61.52 14.85
C TYR A 14 8.01 -61.31 13.61
N ALA A 15 7.58 -61.84 12.48
CA ALA A 15 8.14 -61.46 11.20
C ALA A 15 7.77 -59.98 10.96
N LEU A 16 8.78 -59.10 10.99
CA LEU A 16 8.64 -57.74 10.49
C LEU A 16 8.59 -57.84 8.96
N GLU A 17 7.40 -57.62 8.42
CA GLU A 17 7.25 -57.16 7.04
C GLU A 17 7.99 -55.82 6.93
N GLN A 18 8.87 -55.74 5.93
CA GLN A 18 9.59 -54.52 5.63
C GLN A 18 8.56 -53.52 5.10
N LEU A 19 8.16 -52.56 5.93
CA LEU A 19 7.33 -51.44 5.52
C LEU A 19 8.14 -50.64 4.48
N GLU A 20 7.75 -50.73 3.22
CA GLU A 20 8.08 -49.72 2.22
C GLU A 20 7.76 -48.34 2.81
N PRO A 21 8.65 -47.34 2.67
CA PRO A 21 8.40 -46.00 3.16
C PRO A 21 7.18 -45.47 2.42
N ARG A 22 6.02 -45.44 3.09
CA ARG A 22 4.90 -44.63 2.66
C ARG A 22 5.39 -43.19 2.68
N ALA A 23 5.65 -42.64 1.49
CA ALA A 23 5.79 -41.22 1.29
C ALA A 23 4.67 -40.53 2.07
N MET A 24 5.03 -39.77 3.11
CA MET A 24 4.19 -38.65 3.52
C MET A 24 4.01 -37.81 2.26
N MET A 25 2.76 -37.59 1.85
CA MET A 25 2.41 -36.70 0.74
C MET A 25 3.11 -35.36 1.01
N ALA A 26 4.20 -35.07 0.29
CA ALA A 26 4.75 -33.73 0.28
C ALA A 26 3.70 -32.86 -0.40
N SER A 27 3.16 -31.87 0.32
CA SER A 27 2.38 -30.79 -0.30
C SER A 27 3.30 -30.04 -1.27
N ASP A 28 2.86 -29.86 -2.50
CA ASP A 28 3.60 -29.21 -3.59
C ASP A 28 3.44 -27.68 -3.49
N LEU A 29 3.71 -27.13 -2.29
CA LEU A 29 3.66 -25.69 -2.03
C LEU A 29 4.98 -25.03 -2.41
N MET A 30 4.92 -23.86 -3.02
CA MET A 30 6.09 -23.08 -3.42
C MET A 30 5.87 -21.58 -3.25
N ILE A 31 6.95 -20.81 -3.22
CA ILE A 31 6.91 -19.36 -3.35
C ILE A 31 6.97 -19.04 -4.86
N SER A 32 5.80 -18.78 -5.44
CA SER A 32 5.65 -18.59 -6.88
C SER A 32 6.15 -17.24 -7.35
N GLU A 33 5.82 -16.16 -6.65
CA GLU A 33 6.14 -14.78 -7.04
C GLU A 33 6.32 -13.91 -5.80
N PHE A 34 7.17 -12.88 -5.87
CA PHE A 34 7.25 -11.85 -4.83
C PHE A 34 7.77 -10.54 -5.40
N MET A 35 7.53 -9.44 -4.69
CA MET A 35 7.96 -8.10 -5.07
C MET A 35 8.44 -7.35 -3.83
N ALA A 36 9.70 -6.90 -3.86
CA ALA A 36 10.31 -6.13 -2.76
C ALA A 36 10.23 -4.60 -2.96
N VAL A 37 9.73 -4.14 -4.11
CA VAL A 37 9.58 -2.71 -4.43
C VAL A 37 8.24 -2.51 -5.15
N ASN A 38 7.16 -2.31 -4.39
CA ASN A 38 5.79 -2.15 -4.90
C ASN A 38 5.40 -0.66 -4.90
N GLU A 39 5.41 0.00 -6.06
CA GLU A 39 5.13 1.44 -6.21
C GLU A 39 3.79 1.74 -6.88
N SER A 40 3.36 0.87 -7.80
CA SER A 40 2.11 0.98 -8.54
C SER A 40 1.27 -0.29 -8.55
N GLY A 41 1.81 -1.42 -8.06
CA GLY A 41 1.18 -2.75 -8.02
C GLY A 41 -0.05 -2.90 -7.11
N ILE A 42 -0.20 -4.03 -6.42
CA ILE A 42 -1.35 -4.24 -5.53
C ILE A 42 -1.25 -3.40 -4.25
N LYS A 43 -2.39 -3.00 -3.69
CA LYS A 43 -2.49 -2.38 -2.38
C LYS A 43 -3.01 -3.40 -1.38
N ASP A 44 -2.56 -3.27 -0.13
CA ASP A 44 -3.16 -3.97 0.99
C ASP A 44 -4.43 -3.25 1.49
N GLU A 45 -5.04 -3.81 2.53
CA GLU A 45 -6.31 -3.39 3.09
C GLU A 45 -6.26 -1.99 3.75
N ASP A 46 -5.07 -1.50 4.04
CA ASP A 46 -4.85 -0.11 4.49
C ASP A 46 -4.63 0.86 3.32
N GLY A 47 -4.66 0.38 2.08
CA GLY A 47 -4.34 1.13 0.88
C GLY A 47 -2.83 1.32 0.66
N GLU A 48 -1.99 0.59 1.41
CA GLU A 48 -0.53 0.68 1.31
C GLU A 48 -0.01 -0.29 0.24
N ARG A 49 1.08 0.08 -0.41
CA ARG A 49 1.77 -0.76 -1.40
C ARG A 49 2.92 -1.47 -0.70
N SER A 50 2.57 -2.49 0.05
CA SER A 50 3.53 -3.32 0.77
C SER A 50 4.26 -4.24 -0.21
N ASP A 51 5.49 -4.61 0.13
CA ASP A 51 6.14 -5.79 -0.43
C ASP A 51 5.20 -6.99 -0.25
N TRP A 52 5.28 -7.98 -1.13
CA TRP A 52 4.42 -9.15 -1.04
C TRP A 52 5.11 -10.41 -1.54
N ILE A 53 4.65 -11.54 -1.01
CA ILE A 53 5.10 -12.89 -1.28
C ILE A 53 3.86 -13.70 -1.63
N GLU A 54 3.89 -14.38 -2.77
CA GLU A 54 2.86 -15.31 -3.18
C GLU A 54 3.29 -16.75 -2.87
N VAL A 55 2.38 -17.50 -2.26
CA VAL A 55 2.51 -18.95 -2.07
C VAL A 55 1.49 -19.66 -2.93
N PHE A 56 1.96 -20.56 -3.79
CA PHE A 56 1.13 -21.34 -4.71
C PHE A 56 1.07 -22.81 -4.31
N ASN A 57 -0.12 -23.39 -4.34
CA ASN A 57 -0.34 -24.82 -4.20
C ASN A 57 -0.33 -25.52 -5.56
N ASN A 58 0.83 -26.04 -5.98
CA ASN A 58 0.96 -26.84 -7.19
C ASN A 58 0.41 -28.28 -7.03
N GLY A 59 -0.11 -28.65 -5.85
CA GLY A 59 -0.69 -29.95 -5.61
C GLY A 59 -2.07 -30.13 -6.26
N SER A 60 -2.54 -31.39 -6.26
CA SER A 60 -3.89 -31.75 -6.76
C SER A 60 -4.95 -31.83 -5.65
N GLN A 61 -4.61 -31.42 -4.42
CA GLN A 61 -5.48 -31.46 -3.25
C GLN A 61 -5.34 -30.16 -2.45
N PRO A 62 -6.40 -29.74 -1.72
CA PRO A 62 -6.30 -28.62 -0.79
C PRO A 62 -5.26 -28.87 0.31
N VAL A 63 -4.55 -27.82 0.73
CA VAL A 63 -3.54 -27.85 1.79
C VAL A 63 -3.92 -26.89 2.90
N GLU A 64 -3.94 -27.37 4.14
CA GLU A 64 -4.09 -26.53 5.33
C GLU A 64 -2.74 -25.89 5.67
N LEU A 65 -2.67 -24.56 5.64
CA LEU A 65 -1.46 -23.78 5.84
C LEU A 65 -1.14 -23.52 7.32
N LYS A 66 -2.00 -23.93 8.26
CA LYS A 66 -1.71 -23.77 9.68
C LYS A 66 -0.31 -24.29 10.06
N ASP A 67 0.44 -23.45 10.78
CA ASP A 67 1.81 -23.70 11.27
C ASP A 67 2.93 -23.76 10.21
N TRP A 68 2.62 -23.64 8.91
CA TRP A 68 3.62 -23.34 7.89
C TRP A 68 4.27 -21.99 8.18
N ALA A 69 5.50 -21.74 7.71
CA ALA A 69 6.19 -20.49 8.00
C ALA A 69 6.89 -19.85 6.79
N LEU A 70 6.92 -18.52 6.77
CA LEU A 70 7.78 -17.71 5.90
C LEU A 70 8.91 -17.09 6.72
N THR A 71 10.07 -16.91 6.09
CA THR A 71 11.24 -16.29 6.71
C THR A 71 12.16 -15.64 5.68
N ASP A 72 12.77 -14.51 6.08
CA ASP A 72 13.88 -13.83 5.38
C ASP A 72 15.24 -14.08 6.07
N ASP A 73 15.26 -14.90 7.12
CA ASP A 73 16.40 -15.13 8.01
C ASP A 73 16.73 -16.63 8.08
N PRO A 74 17.86 -17.08 7.50
CA PRO A 74 18.23 -18.50 7.49
C PRO A 74 18.49 -19.07 8.89
N ASP A 75 18.71 -18.22 9.91
CA ASP A 75 18.90 -18.63 11.30
C ASP A 75 17.57 -18.69 12.09
N ARG A 76 16.44 -18.26 11.50
CA ARG A 76 15.10 -18.22 12.14
C ARG A 76 13.98 -18.77 11.25
N LEU A 77 14.03 -20.07 10.95
CA LEU A 77 13.09 -20.76 10.04
C LEU A 77 11.58 -20.67 10.38
N THR A 78 11.20 -20.27 11.60
CA THR A 78 9.79 -20.11 12.01
C THR A 78 9.46 -18.65 12.35
N GLN A 79 10.02 -17.72 11.58
CA GLN A 79 9.92 -16.29 11.82
C GLN A 79 8.49 -15.73 11.77
N TRP A 80 7.73 -16.06 10.72
CA TRP A 80 6.31 -15.75 10.62
C TRP A 80 5.54 -17.01 10.24
N LYS A 81 4.43 -17.30 10.93
CA LYS A 81 3.65 -18.51 10.72
C LYS A 81 2.30 -18.20 10.12
N PHE A 82 1.88 -19.03 9.18
CA PHE A 82 0.54 -18.99 8.61
C PHE A 82 -0.52 -19.33 9.66
N PRO A 83 -1.64 -18.60 9.66
CA PRO A 83 -2.83 -18.99 10.42
C PRO A 83 -3.54 -20.17 9.75
N SER A 84 -4.69 -20.54 10.30
CA SER A 84 -5.49 -21.64 9.73
C SER A 84 -6.20 -21.17 8.46
N VAL A 85 -5.57 -21.41 7.31
CA VAL A 85 -6.08 -21.10 5.98
C VAL A 85 -5.95 -22.35 5.13
N THR A 86 -7.02 -22.76 4.47
CA THR A 86 -6.96 -23.83 3.48
C THR A 86 -6.74 -23.21 2.11
N LEU A 87 -5.66 -23.60 1.44
CA LEU A 87 -5.36 -23.22 0.06
C LEU A 87 -5.76 -24.38 -0.86
N ASP A 88 -6.77 -24.18 -1.72
CA ASP A 88 -7.22 -25.24 -2.62
C ASP A 88 -6.14 -25.61 -3.64
N ALA A 89 -6.33 -26.74 -4.32
CA ALA A 89 -5.44 -27.17 -5.39
C ALA A 89 -5.36 -26.07 -6.47
N LYS A 90 -4.14 -25.76 -6.92
CA LYS A 90 -3.86 -24.77 -7.97
C LYS A 90 -4.28 -23.33 -7.65
N GLN A 91 -4.45 -23.02 -6.37
CA GLN A 91 -4.65 -21.64 -5.91
C GLN A 91 -3.35 -21.03 -5.39
N SER A 92 -3.28 -19.71 -5.50
CA SER A 92 -2.26 -18.86 -4.86
C SER A 92 -2.86 -18.12 -3.67
N ILE A 93 -2.02 -17.75 -2.72
CA ILE A 93 -2.32 -16.77 -1.68
C ILE A 93 -1.21 -15.73 -1.62
N VAL A 94 -1.61 -14.47 -1.56
CA VAL A 94 -0.68 -13.35 -1.39
C VAL A 94 -0.55 -13.04 0.10
N VAL A 95 0.70 -12.90 0.54
CA VAL A 95 1.10 -12.49 1.88
C VAL A 95 1.94 -11.23 1.76
N PHE A 96 1.48 -10.11 2.30
CA PHE A 96 2.23 -8.87 2.31
C PHE A 96 3.42 -8.94 3.27
N ALA A 97 4.63 -8.77 2.77
CA ALA A 97 5.83 -8.64 3.59
C ALA A 97 5.96 -7.20 4.12
N SER A 98 5.03 -6.79 4.97
CA SER A 98 4.85 -5.40 5.39
C SER A 98 5.43 -5.07 6.77
N ASN A 99 5.89 -6.08 7.53
CA ASN A 99 6.23 -5.97 8.96
C ASN A 99 5.04 -5.50 9.83
N LYS A 100 3.81 -5.75 9.39
CA LYS A 100 2.59 -5.49 10.17
C LYS A 100 2.23 -6.67 11.09
N ASP A 101 2.72 -7.88 10.81
CA ASP A 101 2.48 -9.10 11.60
C ASP A 101 0.99 -9.40 11.80
N ARG A 102 0.25 -9.56 10.69
CA ARG A 102 -1.19 -9.87 10.66
C ARG A 102 -1.41 -11.28 10.14
N ASP A 103 -2.08 -12.11 10.94
CA ASP A 103 -2.33 -13.52 10.64
C ASP A 103 -3.81 -13.88 10.90
N ALA A 104 -4.75 -12.96 10.65
CA ALA A 104 -6.16 -13.30 10.70
C ALA A 104 -6.53 -14.24 9.54
N ALA A 105 -7.21 -15.35 9.83
CA ALA A 105 -7.56 -16.36 8.83
C ALA A 105 -8.53 -15.85 7.75
N ASP A 106 -9.28 -14.78 8.05
CA ASP A 106 -10.28 -14.15 7.19
C ASP A 106 -9.86 -12.77 6.66
N GLY A 107 -8.61 -12.36 6.90
CA GLY A 107 -8.05 -11.08 6.45
C GLY A 107 -6.83 -11.24 5.55
N GLU A 108 -6.31 -10.11 5.06
CA GLU A 108 -5.03 -10.10 4.36
C GLU A 108 -3.89 -10.48 5.32
N LEU A 109 -2.96 -11.30 4.83
CA LEU A 109 -1.88 -11.82 5.62
C LEU A 109 -0.67 -10.89 5.51
N HIS A 110 -0.05 -10.58 6.64
CA HIS A 110 1.14 -9.75 6.68
C HIS A 110 2.23 -10.37 7.53
N THR A 111 3.44 -10.49 6.98
CA THR A 111 4.58 -10.99 7.75
C THR A 111 5.05 -9.96 8.79
N ASN A 112 5.88 -10.41 9.73
CA ASN A 112 6.60 -9.57 10.69
C ASN A 112 7.98 -9.11 10.17
N PHE A 113 8.17 -9.13 8.86
CA PHE A 113 9.38 -8.67 8.18
C PHE A 113 9.04 -7.98 6.86
N LYS A 114 10.04 -7.40 6.20
CA LYS A 114 9.95 -6.79 4.86
C LYS A 114 11.01 -7.39 3.96
N LEU A 115 10.85 -7.23 2.65
CA LEU A 115 11.83 -7.70 1.69
C LEU A 115 12.86 -6.59 1.38
N LYS A 116 14.13 -6.96 1.20
CA LYS A 116 15.18 -6.03 0.74
C LYS A 116 15.13 -5.86 -0.77
N ASP A 117 15.22 -4.62 -1.23
CA ASP A 117 15.28 -4.26 -2.66
C ASP A 117 16.55 -4.79 -3.36
N ASN A 118 17.66 -4.95 -2.62
CA ASN A 118 18.94 -5.39 -3.14
C ASN A 118 19.21 -6.91 -3.06
N GLY A 119 18.22 -7.68 -2.59
CA GLY A 119 18.29 -9.13 -2.52
C GLY A 119 18.59 -9.70 -1.13
N GLU A 120 17.92 -10.80 -0.77
CA GLU A 120 18.18 -11.55 0.47
C GLU A 120 17.68 -13.00 0.40
N PHE A 121 17.77 -13.71 1.53
CA PHE A 121 17.22 -15.04 1.71
C PHE A 121 15.69 -14.97 1.82
N LEU A 122 14.97 -15.93 1.24
CA LEU A 122 13.53 -16.07 1.42
C LEU A 122 13.15 -17.55 1.38
N ALA A 123 12.36 -18.05 2.32
CA ALA A 123 11.98 -19.46 2.35
C ALA A 123 10.57 -19.73 2.88
N LEU A 124 9.98 -20.82 2.38
CA LEU A 124 8.76 -21.45 2.89
C LEU A 124 9.11 -22.73 3.63
N VAL A 125 8.66 -22.84 4.87
CA VAL A 125 9.03 -23.91 5.82
C VAL A 125 7.79 -24.68 6.26
N SER A 126 7.92 -26.00 6.31
CA SER A 126 6.84 -26.90 6.69
C SER A 126 6.43 -26.75 8.17
N PRO A 127 5.25 -27.27 8.58
CA PRO A 127 4.76 -27.19 9.96
C PRO A 127 5.67 -27.82 11.02
N ASP A 128 6.63 -28.66 10.62
CA ASP A 128 7.63 -29.21 11.54
C ASP A 128 8.64 -28.15 12.04
N GLY A 129 8.64 -26.96 11.42
CA GLY A 129 9.51 -25.84 11.74
C GLY A 129 10.98 -26.02 11.35
N SER A 130 11.31 -27.03 10.53
CA SER A 130 12.70 -27.36 10.17
C SER A 130 12.90 -27.76 8.70
N THR A 131 11.87 -28.27 8.03
CA THR A 131 11.94 -28.68 6.64
C THR A 131 11.60 -27.50 5.73
N ILE A 132 12.60 -26.97 5.02
CA ILE A 132 12.41 -25.96 3.96
C ILE A 132 11.83 -26.67 2.74
N VAL A 133 10.66 -26.23 2.29
CA VAL A 133 9.95 -26.80 1.13
C VAL A 133 10.30 -26.04 -0.15
N ASP A 134 10.49 -24.73 -0.05
CA ASP A 134 10.98 -23.89 -1.14
C ASP A 134 11.81 -22.71 -0.61
N ARG A 135 12.78 -22.22 -1.42
CA ARG A 135 13.67 -21.12 -1.01
C ARG A 135 14.40 -20.43 -2.14
N TYR A 136 14.79 -19.20 -1.83
CA TYR A 136 15.74 -18.36 -2.56
C TYR A 136 16.93 -18.10 -1.62
N ASP A 137 18.11 -18.63 -1.96
CA ASP A 137 19.34 -18.46 -1.15
C ASP A 137 19.91 -17.02 -1.21
N GLY A 138 19.31 -16.16 -2.04
CA GLY A 138 19.72 -14.79 -2.35
C GLY A 138 19.06 -14.34 -3.65
N TYR A 139 17.82 -13.86 -3.58
CA TYR A 139 17.14 -13.35 -4.77
C TYR A 139 17.82 -12.07 -5.29
N PRO A 140 17.75 -11.75 -6.59
CA PRO A 140 18.50 -10.64 -7.16
C PRO A 140 17.83 -9.29 -6.87
N GLN A 141 18.56 -8.18 -7.08
CA GLN A 141 18.02 -6.83 -6.92
C GLN A 141 16.69 -6.66 -7.69
N GLN A 142 15.72 -6.03 -7.02
CA GLN A 142 14.39 -5.72 -7.51
C GLN A 142 14.32 -4.26 -7.97
N SER A 143 13.66 -4.05 -9.10
CA SER A 143 13.24 -2.72 -9.56
C SER A 143 11.80 -2.48 -9.13
N ALA A 144 11.41 -1.21 -9.01
CA ALA A 144 10.03 -0.83 -8.78
C ALA A 144 9.08 -1.53 -9.75
N ASP A 145 8.05 -2.17 -9.18
CA ASP A 145 6.96 -2.87 -9.88
C ASP A 145 7.40 -4.04 -10.76
N VAL A 146 8.62 -4.54 -10.57
CA VAL A 146 9.11 -5.76 -11.21
C VAL A 146 9.26 -6.84 -10.15
N SER A 147 8.40 -7.85 -10.23
CA SER A 147 8.44 -9.02 -9.33
C SER A 147 9.45 -10.06 -9.81
N TYR A 148 9.72 -11.03 -8.95
CA TYR A 148 10.61 -12.16 -9.21
C TYR A 148 10.02 -13.45 -8.66
N GLY A 149 10.27 -14.56 -9.34
CA GLY A 149 9.69 -15.84 -8.95
C GLY A 149 9.80 -16.91 -10.02
N HIS A 150 9.09 -18.03 -9.83
CA HIS A 150 9.04 -19.14 -10.78
C HIS A 150 8.15 -18.79 -11.98
N SER A 151 8.64 -19.01 -13.20
CA SER A 151 7.78 -18.97 -14.39
C SER A 151 6.77 -20.13 -14.37
N GLN A 152 5.50 -19.86 -14.65
CA GLN A 152 4.41 -20.83 -14.73
C GLN A 152 3.81 -20.82 -16.14
N GLU A 153 4.14 -21.83 -16.95
CA GLU A 153 3.64 -21.95 -18.33
C GLU A 153 2.40 -22.84 -18.37
N LEU A 154 1.29 -22.31 -18.91
CA LEU A 154 0.06 -23.05 -19.19
C LEU A 154 0.21 -23.84 -20.51
N ILE A 155 0.11 -25.16 -20.43
CA ILE A 155 0.17 -26.04 -21.57
C ILE A 155 -1.23 -26.61 -21.81
N THR A 156 -1.87 -26.17 -22.90
CA THR A 156 -3.19 -26.65 -23.32
C THR A 156 -3.05 -27.77 -24.35
N ARG A 157 -3.85 -28.81 -24.21
CA ARG A 157 -3.89 -29.98 -25.09
C ARG A 157 -5.31 -30.30 -25.51
N GLU A 158 -5.57 -30.28 -26.80
CA GLU A 158 -6.84 -30.77 -27.35
C GLU A 158 -6.81 -32.30 -27.43
N LEU A 159 -7.63 -32.96 -26.60
CA LEU A 159 -7.78 -34.41 -26.56
C LEU A 159 -8.87 -34.87 -27.55
N VAL A 160 -9.95 -34.09 -27.68
CA VAL A 160 -11.00 -34.27 -28.68
C VAL A 160 -11.27 -32.92 -29.34
N THR A 161 -11.29 -32.88 -30.66
CA THR A 161 -11.65 -31.68 -31.43
C THR A 161 -12.89 -31.95 -32.29
N PRO A 162 -13.63 -30.90 -32.73
CA PRO A 162 -14.84 -31.06 -33.53
C PRO A 162 -14.54 -31.77 -34.87
N ILE A 163 -13.32 -31.66 -35.38
CA ILE A 163 -12.89 -32.27 -36.65
C ILE A 163 -12.20 -33.64 -36.50
N SER A 164 -11.92 -34.09 -35.27
CA SER A 164 -11.34 -35.42 -35.05
C SER A 164 -12.37 -36.52 -35.35
N GLY A 165 -11.93 -37.67 -35.86
CA GLY A 165 -12.81 -38.69 -36.44
C GLY A 165 -13.59 -39.50 -35.39
N GLY A 166 -14.87 -39.18 -35.21
CA GLY A 166 -15.83 -39.88 -34.36
C GLY A 166 -16.61 -41.00 -35.07
N ARG A 167 -17.36 -41.76 -34.29
CA ARG A 167 -18.24 -42.84 -34.73
C ARG A 167 -19.67 -42.54 -34.34
N LEU A 168 -20.58 -42.55 -35.32
CA LEU A 168 -21.99 -42.19 -35.17
C LEU A 168 -22.91 -43.39 -35.39
N LEU A 169 -23.89 -43.53 -34.50
CA LEU A 169 -25.07 -44.37 -34.66
C LEU A 169 -26.35 -43.53 -34.46
N LEU A 170 -27.29 -43.67 -35.39
CA LEU A 170 -28.65 -43.10 -35.29
C LEU A 170 -29.65 -44.25 -35.11
N PRO A 171 -30.00 -44.65 -33.88
CA PRO A 171 -30.91 -45.76 -33.65
C PRO A 171 -32.36 -45.34 -33.95
N GLN A 172 -33.05 -46.13 -34.80
CA GLN A 172 -34.43 -45.83 -35.23
C GLN A 172 -35.46 -46.79 -34.62
N SER A 173 -35.00 -47.78 -33.85
CA SER A 173 -35.82 -48.78 -33.21
C SER A 173 -35.08 -49.48 -32.07
N ALA A 174 -35.82 -50.11 -31.16
CA ALA A 174 -35.27 -50.90 -30.06
C ALA A 174 -34.32 -52.04 -30.50
N ALA A 175 -34.39 -52.50 -31.76
CA ALA A 175 -33.49 -53.54 -32.29
C ALA A 175 -32.12 -52.99 -32.73
N GLN A 176 -32.02 -51.68 -32.96
CA GLN A 176 -30.79 -50.98 -33.33
C GLN A 176 -30.14 -50.26 -32.15
N ASP A 177 -30.87 -50.11 -31.05
CA ASP A 177 -30.38 -49.53 -29.80
C ASP A 177 -29.29 -50.40 -29.15
N VAL A 178 -28.30 -49.76 -28.53
CA VAL A 178 -27.21 -50.42 -27.82
C VAL A 178 -27.19 -49.88 -26.38
N PRO A 179 -27.19 -50.74 -25.34
CA PRO A 179 -27.22 -50.26 -23.96
C PRO A 179 -26.03 -49.33 -23.63
N LEU A 180 -26.31 -48.20 -22.98
CA LEU A 180 -25.31 -47.18 -22.59
C LEU A 180 -24.07 -47.79 -21.92
N ALA A 181 -24.26 -48.70 -20.97
CA ALA A 181 -23.18 -49.37 -20.24
C ALA A 181 -22.23 -50.21 -21.12
N GLN A 182 -22.62 -50.54 -22.35
CA GLN A 182 -21.77 -51.26 -23.29
C GLN A 182 -20.96 -50.29 -24.16
N TRP A 183 -21.63 -49.42 -24.93
CA TRP A 183 -20.97 -48.66 -25.99
C TRP A 183 -20.15 -47.47 -25.49
N THR A 184 -20.46 -46.94 -24.31
CA THR A 184 -19.68 -45.86 -23.67
C THR A 184 -18.37 -46.36 -23.05
N SER A 185 -18.17 -47.68 -22.94
CA SER A 185 -16.94 -48.26 -22.40
C SER A 185 -15.79 -48.23 -23.41
N VAL A 186 -14.54 -48.13 -22.92
CA VAL A 186 -13.33 -48.06 -23.77
C VAL A 186 -13.22 -49.27 -24.72
N GLY A 187 -13.57 -50.47 -24.24
CA GLY A 187 -13.38 -51.73 -24.97
C GLY A 187 -14.45 -52.07 -26.01
N TYR A 188 -15.46 -51.23 -26.23
CA TYR A 188 -16.52 -51.48 -27.20
C TYR A 188 -16.02 -51.38 -28.65
N ALA A 189 -16.45 -52.31 -29.50
CA ALA A 189 -16.12 -52.33 -30.92
C ALA A 189 -17.21 -51.60 -31.74
N ASP A 190 -16.92 -50.37 -32.16
CA ASP A 190 -17.81 -49.47 -32.91
C ASP A 190 -17.52 -49.45 -34.42
N ASN A 191 -16.76 -50.41 -34.94
CA ASN A 191 -16.36 -50.48 -36.35
C ASN A 191 -17.53 -50.57 -37.34
N ALA A 192 -18.71 -50.99 -36.86
CA ALA A 192 -19.95 -51.01 -37.63
C ALA A 192 -20.65 -49.62 -37.70
N TRP A 193 -20.24 -48.65 -36.89
CA TRP A 193 -20.82 -47.30 -36.84
C TRP A 193 -20.21 -46.41 -37.93
N ARG A 194 -20.99 -45.40 -38.37
CA ARG A 194 -20.59 -44.47 -39.43
C ARG A 194 -19.40 -43.64 -38.94
N LEU A 195 -18.36 -43.51 -39.75
CA LEU A 195 -17.26 -42.59 -39.46
C LEU A 195 -17.71 -41.17 -39.81
N VAL A 196 -17.55 -40.24 -38.89
CA VAL A 196 -17.92 -38.82 -39.02
C VAL A 196 -16.86 -37.94 -38.34
N PRO A 197 -16.78 -36.63 -38.60
CA PRO A 197 -16.22 -35.69 -37.65
C PRO A 197 -16.98 -35.76 -36.30
N ASN A 198 -16.40 -35.26 -35.21
CA ASN A 198 -17.12 -35.18 -33.95
C ASN A 198 -18.20 -34.09 -33.95
N ALA A 199 -18.06 -33.06 -34.78
CA ALA A 199 -19.14 -32.14 -35.07
C ALA A 199 -20.11 -32.79 -36.05
N ILE A 200 -21.35 -32.94 -35.62
CA ILE A 200 -22.45 -33.47 -36.41
C ILE A 200 -23.67 -32.58 -36.28
N GLY A 201 -24.47 -32.52 -37.33
CA GLY A 201 -25.71 -31.75 -37.29
C GLY A 201 -26.39 -31.62 -38.64
N TYR A 202 -27.50 -30.91 -38.66
CA TYR A 202 -28.18 -30.42 -39.84
C TYR A 202 -28.97 -29.16 -39.48
N ASP A 203 -29.31 -28.36 -40.49
CA ASP A 203 -30.17 -27.19 -40.35
C ASP A 203 -31.03 -27.13 -41.60
N ASN A 204 -32.34 -27.23 -41.45
CA ASN A 204 -33.30 -27.17 -42.55
C ASN A 204 -34.18 -25.91 -42.51
N ASP A 205 -33.98 -25.00 -41.53
CA ASP A 205 -34.73 -23.75 -41.47
C ASP A 205 -34.06 -22.70 -42.39
N PRO A 206 -34.75 -22.19 -43.42
CA PRO A 206 -34.20 -21.15 -44.28
C PRO A 206 -34.01 -19.77 -43.62
N LEU A 207 -34.48 -19.56 -42.38
CA LEU A 207 -34.53 -18.27 -41.70
C LEU A 207 -33.45 -18.10 -40.59
N ASP A 208 -32.90 -19.19 -40.06
CA ASP A 208 -32.21 -19.18 -38.76
C ASP A 208 -30.70 -19.50 -38.79
N GLY A 209 -30.08 -19.50 -39.96
CA GLY A 209 -28.63 -19.62 -40.11
C GLY A 209 -28.19 -20.85 -40.89
N ASP A 210 -26.93 -21.27 -40.70
CA ASP A 210 -26.39 -22.50 -41.28
C ASP A 210 -25.27 -23.04 -40.38
N PHE A 211 -25.49 -24.20 -39.76
CA PHE A 211 -24.49 -24.90 -38.94
C PHE A 211 -23.26 -25.42 -39.72
N SER A 212 -23.22 -25.28 -41.06
CA SER A 212 -22.15 -25.81 -41.91
C SER A 212 -20.74 -25.33 -41.51
N SER A 213 -20.64 -24.11 -40.96
CA SER A 213 -19.38 -23.55 -40.47
C SER A 213 -18.82 -24.26 -39.24
N VAL A 214 -19.69 -24.82 -38.38
CA VAL A 214 -19.33 -25.53 -37.13
C VAL A 214 -19.14 -27.03 -37.38
N ILE A 215 -20.01 -27.64 -38.19
CA ILE A 215 -20.03 -29.09 -38.46
C ILE A 215 -18.87 -29.51 -39.38
N GLY A 216 -18.48 -28.63 -40.32
CA GLY A 216 -17.45 -28.92 -41.31
C GLY A 216 -17.84 -30.01 -42.32
N THR A 217 -16.89 -30.41 -43.17
CA THR A 217 -17.15 -31.37 -44.25
C THR A 217 -17.32 -32.79 -43.71
N GLY A 218 -18.48 -33.41 -43.96
CA GLY A 218 -18.76 -34.82 -43.63
C GLY A 218 -19.49 -35.06 -42.29
N GLY A 219 -19.73 -34.01 -41.51
CA GLY A 219 -20.54 -34.08 -40.27
C GLY A 219 -22.04 -33.90 -40.48
N GLN A 220 -22.46 -33.50 -41.69
CA GLN A 220 -23.87 -33.34 -42.05
C GLN A 220 -24.63 -34.68 -41.89
N ILE A 221 -25.74 -34.64 -41.15
CA ILE A 221 -26.60 -35.81 -40.84
C ILE A 221 -28.09 -35.52 -41.13
N PRO A 222 -28.44 -35.02 -42.33
CA PRO A 222 -29.83 -34.73 -42.67
C PRO A 222 -30.73 -35.98 -42.62
N GLU A 223 -30.15 -37.18 -42.65
CA GLU A 223 -30.91 -38.42 -42.48
C GLU A 223 -31.51 -38.63 -41.08
N MET A 224 -31.10 -37.85 -40.07
CA MET A 224 -31.67 -37.91 -38.72
C MET A 224 -33.08 -37.33 -38.71
N ASN A 225 -33.31 -36.21 -39.41
CA ASN A 225 -34.62 -35.58 -39.55
C ASN A 225 -35.67 -36.57 -40.09
N GLY A 226 -36.76 -36.71 -39.33
CA GLY A 226 -37.89 -37.59 -39.56
C GLY A 226 -37.67 -39.06 -39.16
N ASN A 227 -36.44 -39.46 -38.82
CA ASN A 227 -36.06 -40.87 -38.65
C ASN A 227 -35.55 -41.25 -37.25
N ALA A 228 -34.85 -40.36 -36.54
CA ALA A 228 -34.32 -40.60 -35.19
C ALA A 228 -34.36 -39.33 -34.35
N SER A 229 -34.56 -39.46 -33.04
CA SER A 229 -34.53 -38.34 -32.08
C SER A 229 -33.26 -38.30 -31.22
N VAL A 230 -32.36 -39.27 -31.42
CA VAL A 230 -31.07 -39.33 -30.72
C VAL A 230 -29.93 -39.66 -31.67
N ALA A 231 -28.77 -39.07 -31.39
CA ALA A 231 -27.51 -39.37 -32.05
C ALA A 231 -26.49 -39.88 -31.02
N TYR A 232 -25.96 -41.09 -31.23
CA TYR A 232 -24.89 -41.63 -30.39
C TYR A 232 -23.54 -41.38 -31.06
N LEU A 233 -22.75 -40.49 -30.48
CA LEU A 233 -21.42 -40.12 -30.94
C LEU A 233 -20.36 -40.70 -30.00
N ARG A 234 -19.35 -41.37 -30.57
CA ARG A 234 -18.21 -41.95 -29.84
C ARG A 234 -16.89 -41.45 -30.42
N SER A 235 -16.11 -40.76 -29.59
CA SER A 235 -14.86 -40.09 -29.95
C SER A 235 -13.69 -40.72 -29.20
N SER A 236 -12.81 -41.43 -29.92
CA SER A 236 -11.63 -42.08 -29.31
C SER A 236 -10.42 -41.13 -29.34
N PHE A 237 -9.64 -41.14 -28.26
CA PHE A 237 -8.41 -40.34 -28.16
C PHE A 237 -7.36 -41.05 -27.29
N ASP A 238 -6.09 -40.70 -27.47
CA ASP A 238 -4.99 -41.26 -26.67
C ASP A 238 -4.47 -40.24 -25.65
N TYR A 239 -4.16 -40.70 -24.44
CA TYR A 239 -3.58 -39.92 -23.35
C TYR A 239 -2.30 -40.58 -22.83
N ALA A 240 -1.20 -39.83 -22.75
CA ALA A 240 0.08 -40.33 -22.25
C ALA A 240 0.31 -39.89 -20.79
N ASP A 241 0.49 -40.88 -19.90
CA ASP A 241 0.66 -40.70 -18.43
C ASP A 241 1.87 -39.86 -18.01
N ALA A 242 2.87 -39.71 -18.89
CA ALA A 242 4.09 -38.98 -18.59
C ALA A 242 3.89 -37.45 -18.43
N GLN A 243 2.65 -36.95 -18.57
CA GLN A 243 2.28 -35.54 -18.52
C GLN A 243 0.94 -35.43 -17.75
N PRO A 244 0.97 -35.43 -16.40
CA PRO A 244 -0.24 -35.25 -15.60
C PRO A 244 -0.92 -33.94 -15.98
N LEU A 245 -2.24 -33.99 -16.16
CA LEU A 245 -3.06 -32.81 -16.40
C LEU A 245 -3.47 -32.22 -15.05
N ASP A 246 -3.59 -30.89 -15.00
CA ASP A 246 -4.06 -30.16 -13.82
C ASP A 246 -5.55 -29.81 -13.93
N ARG A 247 -6.09 -29.70 -15.16
CA ARG A 247 -7.51 -29.50 -15.43
C ARG A 247 -7.94 -30.25 -16.69
N LEU A 248 -9.22 -30.60 -16.73
CA LEU A 248 -9.88 -31.23 -17.88
C LEU A 248 -11.21 -30.52 -18.11
N GLU A 249 -11.49 -30.10 -19.34
CA GLU A 249 -12.71 -29.36 -19.71
C GLU A 249 -13.37 -29.98 -20.94
N LEU A 250 -14.70 -30.13 -20.89
CA LEU A 250 -15.54 -30.55 -22.00
C LEU A 250 -16.29 -29.34 -22.54
N GLY A 251 -15.96 -28.90 -23.75
CA GLY A 251 -16.73 -27.89 -24.47
C GLY A 251 -17.78 -28.55 -25.38
N LEU A 252 -19.01 -28.06 -25.39
CA LEU A 252 -20.11 -28.60 -26.19
C LEU A 252 -20.93 -27.48 -26.83
N ASN A 253 -21.00 -27.46 -28.16
CA ASN A 253 -22.09 -26.79 -28.86
C ASN A 253 -23.16 -27.84 -29.13
N PHE A 254 -24.38 -27.57 -28.71
CA PHE A 254 -25.50 -28.46 -28.99
C PHE A 254 -26.76 -27.64 -29.24
N ASP A 255 -27.69 -28.27 -29.95
CA ASP A 255 -29.04 -27.79 -30.18
C ASP A 255 -29.89 -28.18 -28.96
N ASP A 256 -30.83 -29.12 -29.04
CA ASP A 256 -31.74 -29.33 -27.89
C ASP A 256 -31.14 -29.90 -26.61
N GLY A 257 -30.53 -31.10 -26.62
CA GLY A 257 -30.09 -31.72 -25.36
C GLY A 257 -28.97 -32.74 -25.51
N TYR A 258 -28.27 -33.03 -24.41
CA TYR A 258 -27.18 -34.01 -24.42
C TYR A 258 -26.94 -34.76 -23.11
N VAL A 259 -26.27 -35.91 -23.21
CA VAL A 259 -25.62 -36.62 -22.09
C VAL A 259 -24.22 -37.09 -22.49
N ALA A 260 -23.20 -36.71 -21.73
CA ALA A 260 -21.80 -37.02 -22.00
C ALA A 260 -21.21 -38.02 -20.99
N TYR A 261 -20.37 -38.93 -21.48
CA TYR A 261 -19.68 -39.97 -20.73
C TYR A 261 -18.19 -39.98 -21.07
N LEU A 262 -17.34 -40.10 -20.04
CA LEU A 262 -15.91 -40.34 -20.19
C LEU A 262 -15.59 -41.75 -19.69
N ASN A 263 -15.06 -42.60 -20.57
CA ASN A 263 -14.69 -43.98 -20.28
C ASN A 263 -15.80 -44.80 -19.57
N GLY A 264 -17.06 -44.56 -19.94
CA GLY A 264 -18.23 -45.25 -19.42
C GLY A 264 -18.86 -44.65 -18.16
N THR A 265 -18.29 -43.56 -17.63
CA THR A 265 -18.86 -42.80 -16.50
C THR A 265 -19.51 -41.52 -17.02
N GLU A 266 -20.75 -41.25 -16.61
CA GLU A 266 -21.45 -39.99 -16.95
C GLU A 266 -20.70 -38.81 -16.31
N VAL A 267 -20.38 -37.79 -17.12
CA VAL A 267 -19.63 -36.60 -16.69
C VAL A 267 -20.41 -35.31 -16.83
N ALA A 268 -21.41 -35.25 -17.72
CA ALA A 268 -22.26 -34.07 -17.91
C ALA A 268 -23.62 -34.46 -18.53
N ARG A 269 -24.66 -33.69 -18.23
CA ARG A 269 -25.99 -33.83 -18.86
C ARG A 269 -26.73 -32.49 -18.84
N GLU A 270 -27.47 -32.22 -19.90
CA GLU A 270 -28.29 -31.01 -20.01
C GLU A 270 -29.48 -31.25 -20.92
N LEU A 271 -30.64 -30.69 -20.56
CA LEU A 271 -31.90 -30.82 -21.28
C LEU A 271 -32.26 -32.27 -21.69
N ALA A 272 -31.84 -33.24 -20.87
CA ALA A 272 -31.96 -34.67 -21.15
C ALA A 272 -32.80 -35.41 -20.09
N PRO A 273 -33.65 -36.36 -20.49
CA PRO A 273 -34.51 -37.09 -19.57
C PRO A 273 -33.68 -38.01 -18.66
N GLY A 274 -34.30 -38.46 -17.55
CA GLY A 274 -33.63 -39.33 -16.58
C GLY A 274 -33.31 -40.74 -17.09
N THR A 275 -33.93 -41.18 -18.19
CA THR A 275 -33.65 -42.46 -18.85
C THR A 275 -33.44 -42.21 -20.33
N ILE A 276 -32.37 -42.78 -20.89
CA ILE A 276 -31.99 -42.63 -22.31
C ILE A 276 -32.14 -43.97 -23.02
N ASP A 277 -32.90 -43.97 -24.12
CA ASP A 277 -33.03 -45.04 -25.09
C ASP A 277 -33.11 -44.45 -26.51
N TRP A 278 -33.26 -45.28 -27.55
CA TRP A 278 -33.38 -44.84 -28.95
C TRP A 278 -34.52 -43.84 -29.25
N SER A 279 -35.49 -43.71 -28.34
CA SER A 279 -36.68 -42.86 -28.49
C SER A 279 -36.72 -41.70 -27.50
N ALA A 280 -35.63 -41.47 -26.75
CA ALA A 280 -35.52 -40.33 -25.85
C ALA A 280 -35.62 -39.01 -26.64
N LEU A 281 -36.18 -38.00 -25.98
CA LEU A 281 -36.34 -36.64 -26.49
C LEU A 281 -35.67 -35.69 -25.51
N ALA A 282 -35.15 -34.57 -26.01
CA ALA A 282 -34.74 -33.47 -25.17
C ALA A 282 -35.95 -32.94 -24.37
N THR A 283 -35.69 -32.37 -23.20
CA THR A 283 -36.78 -31.92 -22.31
C THR A 283 -37.36 -30.57 -22.73
N GLU A 284 -36.56 -29.75 -23.40
CA GLU A 284 -36.89 -28.40 -23.90
C GLU A 284 -36.05 -28.14 -25.16
N GLU A 285 -36.49 -27.18 -25.98
CA GLU A 285 -35.86 -26.75 -27.24
C GLU A 285 -34.73 -25.76 -26.94
N HIS A 286 -33.61 -25.82 -27.67
CA HIS A 286 -32.45 -24.95 -27.42
C HIS A 286 -31.64 -24.70 -28.70
N GLY A 287 -31.85 -23.58 -29.42
CA GLY A 287 -31.07 -23.40 -30.66
C GLY A 287 -31.27 -22.23 -31.63
N GLU A 288 -32.05 -21.18 -31.37
CA GLU A 288 -32.21 -20.10 -32.40
C GLU A 288 -30.95 -19.21 -32.53
N VAL A 289 -30.20 -19.31 -33.64
CA VAL A 289 -29.03 -18.45 -33.90
C VAL A 289 -29.41 -17.21 -34.73
N GLY A 290 -29.32 -16.03 -34.13
CA GLY A 290 -29.22 -14.76 -34.86
C GLY A 290 -27.77 -14.37 -35.21
N THR A 291 -27.57 -13.13 -35.69
CA THR A 291 -26.26 -12.62 -36.14
C THR A 291 -25.23 -12.64 -35.00
N ALA A 292 -24.06 -13.26 -35.21
CA ALA A 292 -22.92 -13.23 -34.30
C ALA A 292 -21.75 -12.46 -34.91
N LEU A 293 -21.29 -11.43 -34.21
CA LEU A 293 -20.10 -10.64 -34.54
C LEU A 293 -19.14 -10.69 -33.36
N GLN A 294 -17.85 -10.91 -33.63
CA GLN A 294 -16.79 -10.93 -32.61
C GLN A 294 -15.54 -10.24 -33.17
N TYR A 295 -15.04 -9.27 -32.42
CA TYR A 295 -13.82 -8.52 -32.68
C TYR A 295 -12.93 -8.64 -31.44
N GLU A 296 -11.95 -9.55 -31.49
CA GLU A 296 -10.97 -9.76 -30.41
C GLU A 296 -10.05 -8.54 -30.22
N ASP A 297 -9.69 -7.89 -31.34
CA ASP A 297 -9.04 -6.59 -31.40
C ASP A 297 -9.41 -5.87 -32.72
N PHE A 298 -8.84 -4.68 -32.94
CA PHE A 298 -9.01 -3.89 -34.17
C PHE A 298 -7.68 -3.69 -34.92
N SER A 299 -6.79 -4.69 -34.89
CA SER A 299 -5.40 -4.57 -35.38
C SER A 299 -5.24 -4.69 -36.90
N THR A 300 -6.20 -5.31 -37.60
CA THR A 300 -6.15 -5.53 -39.05
C THR A 300 -7.04 -4.55 -39.81
N LEU A 301 -6.62 -4.14 -41.02
CA LEU A 301 -7.38 -3.21 -41.85
C LEU A 301 -8.76 -3.75 -42.26
N ASP A 302 -8.88 -5.07 -42.44
CA ASP A 302 -10.15 -5.70 -42.82
C ASP A 302 -11.20 -5.57 -41.70
N LEU A 303 -10.80 -5.67 -40.42
CA LEU A 303 -11.69 -5.47 -39.27
C LEU A 303 -12.03 -3.99 -39.04
N GLN A 304 -11.12 -3.08 -39.40
CA GLN A 304 -11.37 -1.64 -39.33
C GLN A 304 -12.37 -1.17 -40.38
N ASP A 305 -12.44 -1.86 -41.53
CA ASP A 305 -13.36 -1.56 -42.61
C ASP A 305 -14.84 -1.86 -42.26
N ASP A 306 -15.12 -2.54 -41.15
CA ASP A 306 -16.49 -2.79 -40.69
C ASP A 306 -17.13 -1.61 -39.95
N PHE A 307 -16.34 -0.58 -39.58
CA PHE A 307 -16.83 0.56 -38.80
C PHE A 307 -16.79 1.88 -39.57
N ASN A 308 -17.82 2.69 -39.36
CA ASN A 308 -17.86 4.09 -39.72
C ASN A 308 -17.55 4.94 -38.49
N LEU A 309 -16.41 5.63 -38.50
CA LEU A 309 -15.97 6.52 -37.43
C LEU A 309 -16.44 7.96 -37.70
N VAL A 310 -17.02 8.59 -36.69
CA VAL A 310 -17.59 9.95 -36.74
C VAL A 310 -16.99 10.79 -35.60
N GLY A 311 -16.73 12.08 -35.85
CA GLY A 311 -16.19 12.99 -34.84
C GLY A 311 -14.72 12.75 -34.53
N SER A 312 -14.38 12.66 -33.24
CA SER A 312 -13.00 12.41 -32.77
C SER A 312 -12.55 10.95 -32.86
N ALA A 313 -13.44 10.03 -33.23
CA ALA A 313 -13.15 8.60 -33.21
C ALA A 313 -12.07 8.21 -34.23
N THR A 314 -11.11 7.39 -33.80
CA THR A 314 -10.00 6.92 -34.63
C THR A 314 -9.57 5.49 -34.27
N PHE A 315 -8.95 4.77 -35.21
CA PHE A 315 -8.24 3.52 -34.90
C PHE A 315 -6.81 3.84 -34.45
N ASN A 316 -6.37 3.28 -33.32
CA ASN A 316 -5.05 3.58 -32.76
C ASN A 316 -4.42 2.37 -32.08
N GLY A 317 -3.54 1.62 -32.75
CA GLY A 317 -2.80 0.51 -32.12
C GLY A 317 -3.71 -0.64 -31.66
N GLY A 318 -4.61 -1.11 -32.54
CA GLY A 318 -5.46 -2.27 -32.28
C GLY A 318 -6.75 -2.00 -31.51
N ARG A 319 -7.13 -0.73 -31.31
CA ARG A 319 -8.36 -0.31 -30.61
C ARG A 319 -9.10 0.79 -31.36
N ILE A 320 -10.39 0.97 -31.04
CA ILE A 320 -11.17 2.17 -31.41
C ILE A 320 -11.03 3.16 -30.27
N GLN A 321 -10.35 4.28 -30.49
CA GLN A 321 -10.33 5.41 -29.57
C GLN A 321 -11.46 6.37 -29.94
N LEU A 322 -12.49 6.49 -29.10
CA LEU A 322 -13.66 7.32 -29.37
C LEU A 322 -13.36 8.81 -29.11
N THR A 323 -12.67 9.11 -28.01
CA THR A 323 -12.18 10.46 -27.68
C THR A 323 -10.71 10.41 -27.28
N PRO A 324 -9.89 11.41 -27.69
CA PRO A 324 -8.58 11.62 -27.09
C PRO A 324 -8.72 12.31 -25.72
N ALA A 325 -7.66 12.31 -24.92
CA ALA A 325 -7.57 13.05 -23.65
C ALA A 325 -7.43 14.57 -23.88
N LEU A 326 -8.48 15.16 -24.45
CA LEU A 326 -8.63 16.59 -24.71
C LEU A 326 -10.03 17.02 -24.29
N ALA A 327 -10.19 18.28 -23.92
CA ALA A 327 -11.49 18.86 -23.58
C ALA A 327 -12.41 18.99 -24.81
N SER A 328 -13.73 18.95 -24.58
CA SER A 328 -14.76 19.21 -25.60
C SER A 328 -14.64 18.34 -26.86
N GLN A 329 -14.47 17.03 -26.67
CA GLN A 329 -14.48 16.04 -27.75
C GLN A 329 -15.80 15.27 -27.77
N SER A 330 -16.17 14.79 -28.95
CA SER A 330 -17.29 13.87 -29.16
C SER A 330 -16.94 12.97 -30.33
N GLY A 331 -17.09 11.65 -30.15
CA GLY A 331 -16.78 10.66 -31.17
C GLY A 331 -17.71 9.47 -31.12
N ALA A 332 -17.92 8.84 -32.28
CA ALA A 332 -18.73 7.64 -32.41
C ALA A 332 -18.11 6.65 -33.40
N ALA A 333 -18.37 5.37 -33.17
CA ALA A 333 -18.00 4.28 -34.05
C ALA A 333 -19.21 3.38 -34.28
N TRP A 334 -19.69 3.29 -35.52
CA TRP A 334 -20.89 2.55 -35.90
C TRP A 334 -20.56 1.41 -36.84
N LEU A 335 -21.15 0.22 -36.65
CA LEU A 335 -21.05 -0.85 -37.66
C LEU A 335 -21.66 -0.42 -38.99
N LYS A 336 -20.96 -0.69 -40.09
CA LYS A 336 -21.39 -0.35 -41.45
C LYS A 336 -22.55 -1.21 -41.96
N ASN A 337 -22.82 -2.33 -41.31
CA ASN A 337 -23.97 -3.18 -41.59
C ASN A 337 -24.84 -3.22 -40.34
N ASP A 338 -26.14 -3.12 -40.53
CA ASP A 338 -27.08 -3.28 -39.42
C ASP A 338 -27.05 -4.72 -38.90
N VAL A 339 -27.12 -4.85 -37.57
CA VAL A 339 -27.25 -6.13 -36.89
C VAL A 339 -28.72 -6.52 -36.93
N LYS A 340 -28.99 -7.77 -37.32
CA LYS A 340 -30.36 -8.29 -37.41
C LYS A 340 -30.77 -8.91 -36.08
N PHE A 341 -31.89 -8.46 -35.55
CA PHE A 341 -32.47 -8.98 -34.31
C PHE A 341 -33.71 -9.84 -34.60
N GLY A 342 -33.98 -10.82 -33.74
CA GLY A 342 -35.24 -11.54 -33.72
C GLY A 342 -36.43 -10.65 -33.35
N VAL A 343 -37.65 -11.19 -33.44
CA VAL A 343 -38.89 -10.42 -33.19
C VAL A 343 -39.00 -9.85 -31.77
N ASP A 344 -38.26 -10.41 -30.82
CA ASP A 344 -38.21 -10.00 -29.42
C ASP A 344 -36.97 -9.17 -29.05
N TYR A 345 -36.04 -8.95 -30.00
CA TYR A 345 -34.79 -8.22 -29.83
C TYR A 345 -33.80 -8.81 -28.82
N SER A 346 -33.93 -10.07 -28.44
CA SER A 346 -33.00 -10.71 -27.49
C SER A 346 -31.55 -10.72 -28.02
N PHE A 347 -30.59 -10.41 -27.14
CA PHE A 347 -29.17 -10.37 -27.49
C PHE A 347 -28.25 -10.55 -26.27
N SER A 348 -26.99 -10.90 -26.55
CA SER A 348 -25.86 -10.75 -25.63
C SER A 348 -24.75 -9.95 -26.27
N ALA A 349 -24.08 -9.10 -25.49
CA ALA A 349 -22.89 -8.37 -25.93
C ALA A 349 -21.78 -8.49 -24.89
N GLU A 350 -20.55 -8.50 -25.37
CA GLU A 350 -19.32 -8.58 -24.57
C GLU A 350 -18.34 -7.55 -25.11
N MET A 351 -17.58 -6.91 -24.22
CA MET A 351 -16.69 -5.83 -24.61
C MET A 351 -15.64 -5.58 -23.55
N VAL A 352 -14.45 -5.18 -24.01
CA VAL A 352 -13.40 -4.64 -23.15
C VAL A 352 -13.24 -3.16 -23.47
N ILE A 353 -13.39 -2.32 -22.46
CA ILE A 353 -13.30 -0.86 -22.58
C ILE A 353 -12.25 -0.31 -21.63
N ASN A 354 -11.74 0.89 -21.90
CA ASN A 354 -10.87 1.60 -20.97
C ASN A 354 -11.04 3.11 -21.08
N ALA A 355 -11.01 3.81 -19.95
CA ALA A 355 -10.86 5.26 -19.88
C ALA A 355 -9.52 5.56 -19.21
N HIS A 356 -8.70 6.43 -19.79
CA HIS A 356 -7.33 6.64 -19.32
C HIS A 356 -6.83 8.06 -19.60
N THR A 357 -5.69 8.40 -19.01
CA THR A 357 -5.09 9.75 -19.13
C THR A 357 -6.09 10.84 -18.71
N PRO A 358 -6.58 10.79 -17.45
CA PRO A 358 -7.50 11.79 -16.93
C PRO A 358 -6.83 13.16 -16.87
N GLY A 359 -7.61 14.21 -17.05
CA GLY A 359 -7.17 15.58 -16.89
C GLY A 359 -8.29 16.59 -17.05
N GLY A 360 -7.98 17.87 -16.87
CA GLY A 360 -8.95 18.95 -16.99
C GLY A 360 -8.96 19.88 -15.78
N THR A 361 -9.62 21.02 -15.94
CA THR A 361 -9.63 22.08 -14.90
C THR A 361 -10.65 21.86 -13.79
N LEU A 362 -11.56 20.89 -13.95
CA LEU A 362 -12.62 20.55 -12.98
C LEU A 362 -12.59 19.05 -12.58
N ASP A 363 -11.50 18.36 -12.89
CA ASP A 363 -11.25 16.95 -12.55
C ASP A 363 -10.84 16.83 -11.06
N ASN A 364 -11.81 16.98 -10.16
CA ASN A 364 -11.55 17.04 -8.71
C ASN A 364 -11.32 15.65 -8.09
N ASP A 365 -11.67 14.58 -8.78
CA ASP A 365 -11.52 13.18 -8.35
C ASP A 365 -10.40 12.44 -9.10
N GLY A 366 -9.81 13.06 -10.13
CA GLY A 366 -8.66 12.54 -10.87
C GLY A 366 -9.02 11.46 -11.89
N ARG A 367 -10.29 11.37 -12.30
CA ARG A 367 -10.82 10.33 -13.21
C ARG A 367 -11.12 10.85 -14.62
N GLY A 368 -11.16 12.17 -14.79
CA GLY A 368 -11.58 12.80 -16.04
C GLY A 368 -13.10 12.68 -16.26
N GLY A 369 -13.59 13.13 -17.43
CA GLY A 369 -15.01 13.08 -17.79
C GLY A 369 -15.22 12.99 -19.31
N GLU A 370 -16.41 12.72 -19.83
CA GLU A 370 -17.68 12.50 -19.12
C GLU A 370 -18.15 11.04 -19.24
N GLY A 371 -17.52 10.22 -20.10
CA GLY A 371 -17.81 8.80 -20.24
C GLY A 371 -18.23 8.38 -21.65
N MET A 372 -18.57 7.09 -21.78
CA MET A 372 -18.90 6.43 -23.05
C MET A 372 -20.19 5.62 -22.95
N THR A 373 -20.76 5.26 -24.10
CA THR A 373 -21.98 4.45 -24.18
C THR A 373 -21.88 3.37 -25.27
N PHE A 374 -22.45 2.19 -24.97
CA PHE A 374 -22.77 1.17 -25.97
C PHE A 374 -24.22 1.39 -26.45
N VAL A 375 -24.46 1.40 -27.76
CA VAL A 375 -25.73 1.91 -28.34
C VAL A 375 -26.29 0.99 -29.42
N LEU A 376 -27.61 0.71 -29.31
CA LEU A 376 -28.46 0.21 -30.40
C LEU A 376 -29.31 1.36 -30.93
N GLN A 377 -29.37 1.59 -32.24
CA GLN A 377 -30.09 2.73 -32.82
C GLN A 377 -30.56 2.54 -34.27
N ASP A 378 -31.49 3.41 -34.71
CA ASP A 378 -32.13 3.35 -36.04
C ASP A 378 -31.89 4.58 -36.95
N GLY A 379 -31.07 5.52 -36.48
CA GLY A 379 -30.70 6.77 -37.15
C GLY A 379 -29.55 6.65 -38.17
N GLY A 380 -28.99 5.45 -38.36
CA GLY A 380 -27.93 5.15 -39.33
C GLY A 380 -26.52 5.50 -38.86
N GLN A 381 -25.52 5.25 -39.72
CA GLN A 381 -24.11 5.12 -39.32
C GLN A 381 -23.35 6.44 -39.17
N ASN A 382 -23.96 7.59 -39.43
CA ASN A 382 -23.30 8.91 -39.45
C ASN A 382 -23.73 9.82 -38.28
N ARG A 383 -24.32 9.26 -37.23
CA ARG A 383 -24.90 10.04 -36.12
C ARG A 383 -23.86 10.31 -35.03
N LEU A 384 -23.92 11.52 -34.47
CA LEU A 384 -23.08 11.95 -33.35
C LEU A 384 -23.75 13.12 -32.62
N GLY A 385 -23.89 13.01 -31.30
CA GLY A 385 -24.39 14.05 -30.40
C GLY A 385 -23.32 15.05 -29.96
N GLY A 386 -23.69 15.96 -29.07
CA GLY A 386 -22.76 16.97 -28.55
C GLY A 386 -21.74 16.42 -27.55
N ASP A 387 -20.81 17.29 -27.16
CA ASP A 387 -19.78 17.03 -26.15
C ASP A 387 -20.35 17.13 -24.72
N GLY A 388 -19.51 16.91 -23.71
CA GLY A 388 -19.93 16.96 -22.30
C GLY A 388 -20.86 15.80 -21.90
N GLY A 389 -21.70 16.01 -20.88
CA GLY A 389 -22.62 15.00 -20.33
C GLY A 389 -23.75 14.54 -21.27
N GLN A 390 -23.66 14.81 -22.58
CA GLN A 390 -24.48 14.16 -23.60
C GLN A 390 -23.88 12.82 -24.06
N LEU A 391 -22.63 12.52 -23.67
CA LEU A 391 -21.92 11.27 -23.98
C LEU A 391 -21.88 10.93 -25.49
N GLY A 392 -21.97 11.94 -26.35
CA GLY A 392 -22.03 11.78 -27.80
C GLY A 392 -23.37 11.24 -28.35
N LEU A 393 -24.44 11.20 -27.55
CA LEU A 393 -25.77 10.74 -27.97
C LEU A 393 -26.57 11.85 -28.68
N ASP A 394 -27.09 11.58 -29.88
CA ASP A 394 -27.94 12.51 -30.64
C ASP A 394 -29.44 12.28 -30.37
N ALA A 395 -29.89 12.85 -29.26
CA ALA A 395 -31.29 12.85 -28.82
C ALA A 395 -32.26 13.56 -29.79
N SER A 396 -31.78 14.31 -30.78
CA SER A 396 -32.62 15.15 -31.64
C SER A 396 -33.24 14.40 -32.83
N GLY A 397 -32.92 13.11 -33.01
CA GLY A 397 -33.57 12.29 -34.05
C GLY A 397 -33.12 10.84 -34.15
N MET A 398 -32.57 10.24 -33.09
CA MET A 398 -32.30 8.80 -33.02
C MET A 398 -33.29 8.16 -32.06
N ARG A 399 -33.89 7.02 -32.44
CA ARG A 399 -34.41 6.09 -31.44
C ARG A 399 -33.23 5.24 -31.02
N PHE A 400 -33.04 5.10 -29.70
CA PHE A 400 -31.91 4.32 -29.20
C PHE A 400 -32.22 3.66 -27.86
N VAL A 401 -31.43 2.63 -27.58
CA VAL A 401 -31.22 2.05 -26.26
C VAL A 401 -29.71 2.05 -26.04
N ALA A 402 -29.26 2.68 -24.95
CA ALA A 402 -27.86 2.88 -24.64
C ALA A 402 -27.55 2.42 -23.22
N VAL A 403 -26.42 1.74 -23.04
CA VAL A 403 -25.83 1.47 -21.73
C VAL A 403 -24.68 2.44 -21.55
N GLU A 404 -24.77 3.32 -20.55
CA GLU A 404 -23.76 4.34 -20.27
C GLU A 404 -22.78 3.91 -19.19
N PHE A 405 -21.54 4.36 -19.34
CA PHE A 405 -20.46 4.26 -18.36
C PHE A 405 -20.00 5.69 -18.07
N ASP A 406 -20.69 6.34 -17.15
CA ASP A 406 -20.54 7.77 -16.86
C ASP A 406 -19.38 8.00 -15.87
N THR A 407 -18.46 8.89 -16.26
CA THR A 407 -17.28 9.29 -15.46
C THR A 407 -17.34 10.74 -14.97
N GLY A 408 -18.26 11.54 -15.49
CA GLY A 408 -18.43 12.95 -15.14
C GLY A 408 -19.41 13.19 -14.00
N ALA A 409 -19.35 14.38 -13.38
CA ALA A 409 -20.25 14.79 -12.30
C ALA A 409 -20.97 16.12 -12.61
N THR A 410 -20.95 16.58 -13.86
CA THR A 410 -21.56 17.87 -14.24
C THR A 410 -22.13 17.89 -15.67
N GLY A 411 -23.43 17.67 -15.84
CA GLY A 411 -24.08 17.78 -17.16
C GLY A 411 -25.59 18.11 -17.12
N SER A 412 -26.07 19.00 -17.99
CA SER A 412 -27.50 19.38 -18.05
C SER A 412 -28.44 18.31 -18.64
N PHE A 413 -27.90 17.17 -19.07
CA PHE A 413 -28.65 15.97 -19.40
C PHE A 413 -28.86 15.05 -18.18
N ASP A 414 -28.22 15.39 -17.05
CA ASP A 414 -28.23 14.65 -15.80
C ASP A 414 -28.80 15.50 -14.63
N PRO A 415 -30.04 15.26 -14.18
CA PRO A 415 -30.59 15.93 -13.00
C PRO A 415 -30.15 15.34 -11.65
N ASP A 416 -29.41 14.21 -11.61
CA ASP A 416 -29.05 13.46 -10.39
C ASP A 416 -27.52 13.36 -10.12
N ASP A 417 -26.73 14.30 -10.65
CA ASP A 417 -25.28 14.56 -10.49
C ASP A 417 -24.72 14.61 -9.04
N SER A 418 -25.53 14.27 -8.04
CA SER A 418 -25.10 14.12 -6.64
C SER A 418 -24.41 12.78 -6.34
N LEU A 419 -24.26 11.89 -7.32
CA LEU A 419 -23.96 10.47 -7.11
C LEU A 419 -22.60 9.96 -7.67
N GLY A 420 -21.88 10.75 -8.47
CA GLY A 420 -20.56 10.38 -9.02
C GLY A 420 -20.61 9.36 -10.19
N THR A 421 -19.48 8.71 -10.49
CA THR A 421 -19.31 7.71 -11.57
C THR A 421 -20.33 6.55 -11.47
N HIS A 422 -21.03 6.22 -12.56
CA HIS A 422 -22.09 5.20 -12.54
C HIS A 422 -22.32 4.48 -13.88
N ILE A 423 -23.18 3.44 -13.85
CA ILE A 423 -23.69 2.73 -15.04
C ILE A 423 -25.20 2.96 -15.11
N GLY A 424 -25.68 3.36 -16.28
CA GLY A 424 -27.09 3.66 -16.53
C GLY A 424 -27.63 3.02 -17.81
N ILE A 425 -28.96 3.03 -17.94
CA ILE A 425 -29.63 2.65 -19.19
C ILE A 425 -30.50 3.83 -19.66
N ASP A 426 -30.15 4.32 -20.83
CA ASP A 426 -30.76 5.47 -21.48
C ASP A 426 -31.51 5.05 -22.74
N THR A 427 -32.70 5.61 -22.94
CA THR A 427 -33.53 5.31 -24.10
C THR A 427 -34.02 6.58 -24.77
N SER A 428 -34.25 6.53 -26.08
CA SER A 428 -34.89 7.62 -26.82
C SER A 428 -35.96 7.08 -27.74
N ARG A 429 -37.14 7.73 -27.71
CA ARG A 429 -38.24 7.47 -28.65
C ARG A 429 -38.77 8.77 -29.21
N ASP A 430 -38.67 8.94 -30.54
CA ASP A 430 -39.17 10.10 -31.28
C ASP A 430 -38.67 11.44 -30.73
N GLY A 431 -37.42 11.49 -30.27
CA GLY A 431 -36.78 12.67 -29.67
C GLY A 431 -37.10 12.90 -28.19
N ASN A 432 -37.81 11.97 -27.54
CA ASN A 432 -37.99 11.98 -26.08
C ASN A 432 -37.01 10.99 -25.45
N VAL A 433 -36.03 11.53 -24.71
CA VAL A 433 -35.09 10.73 -23.92
C VAL A 433 -35.72 10.35 -22.58
N ALA A 434 -35.64 9.08 -22.21
CA ALA A 434 -36.07 8.53 -20.94
C ALA A 434 -34.97 7.64 -20.34
N ARG A 435 -34.61 7.91 -19.09
CA ARG A 435 -33.70 7.06 -18.29
C ARG A 435 -34.50 5.95 -17.63
N VAL A 436 -34.07 4.69 -17.78
CA VAL A 436 -34.87 3.50 -17.41
C VAL A 436 -34.40 2.87 -16.09
N ALA A 437 -33.13 3.01 -15.70
CA ALA A 437 -32.62 2.62 -14.38
C ALA A 437 -31.30 3.31 -14.00
N VAL A 438 -31.11 3.55 -12.69
CA VAL A 438 -29.84 4.02 -12.09
C VAL A 438 -29.60 3.33 -10.73
N PRO A 439 -29.07 2.09 -10.68
CA PRO A 439 -28.63 1.49 -9.43
C PRO A 439 -27.27 2.06 -9.01
N ARG A 440 -27.08 2.18 -7.69
CA ARG A 440 -25.86 2.69 -7.07
C ARG A 440 -24.69 1.71 -7.24
N PHE A 441 -23.49 2.27 -7.37
CA PHE A 441 -22.25 1.58 -7.05
C PHE A 441 -21.98 1.68 -5.53
N ASN A 442 -21.84 0.55 -4.84
CA ASN A 442 -21.22 0.48 -3.52
C ASN A 442 -20.08 -0.55 -3.66
N GLY A 443 -18.87 -0.11 -4.02
CA GLY A 443 -17.67 -0.94 -3.79
C GLY A 443 -16.58 -1.02 -4.85
N HIS A 444 -16.76 -0.53 -6.09
CA HIS A 444 -15.67 -0.57 -7.09
C HIS A 444 -15.27 0.85 -7.54
N ALA A 445 -14.00 1.04 -7.92
CA ALA A 445 -13.50 2.29 -8.45
C ALA A 445 -13.67 2.28 -9.97
N ALA A 446 -14.82 2.71 -10.48
CA ALA A 446 -14.99 2.89 -11.92
C ALA A 446 -14.00 3.98 -12.39
N PHE A 447 -12.99 3.55 -13.15
CA PHE A 447 -11.97 4.34 -13.85
C PHE A 447 -11.01 5.20 -13.00
N ALA A 448 -10.38 4.63 -11.96
CA ALA A 448 -9.44 5.35 -11.07
C ALA A 448 -7.95 5.00 -11.30
N GLY A 449 -7.58 4.38 -12.43
CA GLY A 449 -6.19 3.99 -12.71
C GLY A 449 -5.35 5.13 -13.33
N GLN A 450 -4.20 5.45 -12.73
CA GLN A 450 -3.19 6.33 -13.36
C GLN A 450 -2.61 5.67 -14.64
N PRO A 451 -2.18 6.46 -15.65
CA PRO A 451 -1.85 5.94 -16.99
C PRO A 451 -0.62 5.02 -17.02
N GLY A 452 -0.78 3.84 -17.64
CA GLY A 452 0.28 2.90 -18.04
C GLY A 452 -0.20 1.92 -19.12
N PRO A 453 0.68 1.25 -19.89
CA PRO A 453 0.28 0.25 -20.88
C PRO A 453 -0.36 -0.96 -20.17
N GLY A 454 -1.64 -1.25 -20.47
CA GLY A 454 -2.38 -2.37 -19.86
C GLY A 454 -3.17 -2.05 -18.59
N VAL A 455 -3.22 -0.78 -18.15
CA VAL A 455 -3.92 -0.35 -16.93
C VAL A 455 -5.34 0.15 -17.26
N ASP A 456 -6.30 -0.16 -16.38
CA ASP A 456 -7.71 0.31 -16.38
C ASP A 456 -8.65 -0.31 -17.45
N LEU A 457 -8.42 -1.57 -17.84
CA LEU A 457 -9.42 -2.33 -18.60
C LEU A 457 -10.67 -2.59 -17.75
N ARG A 458 -11.83 -2.58 -18.38
CA ARG A 458 -13.11 -3.01 -17.82
C ARG A 458 -13.76 -3.99 -18.75
N TYR A 459 -14.19 -5.10 -18.16
CA TYR A 459 -14.86 -6.19 -18.85
C TYR A 459 -16.35 -6.05 -18.62
N VAL A 460 -17.10 -5.98 -19.70
CA VAL A 460 -18.54 -5.72 -19.66
C VAL A 460 -19.28 -6.79 -20.43
N TRP A 461 -20.36 -7.28 -19.83
CA TRP A 461 -21.33 -8.17 -20.48
C TRP A 461 -22.72 -7.56 -20.37
N ILE A 462 -23.48 -7.59 -21.46
CA ILE A 462 -24.86 -7.14 -21.51
C ILE A 462 -25.71 -8.31 -21.99
N GLU A 463 -26.79 -8.61 -21.28
CA GLU A 463 -27.77 -9.62 -21.67
C GLU A 463 -29.15 -8.98 -21.71
N TYR A 464 -29.82 -9.07 -22.86
CA TYR A 464 -31.20 -8.65 -23.00
C TYR A 464 -32.08 -9.84 -23.36
N ARG A 465 -33.08 -10.09 -22.53
CA ARG A 465 -34.09 -11.14 -22.73
C ARG A 465 -35.42 -10.51 -23.13
N GLY A 466 -35.66 -10.43 -24.44
CA GLY A 466 -36.82 -9.83 -25.09
C GLY A 466 -38.16 -10.36 -24.58
N ALA A 467 -38.29 -11.68 -24.41
CA ALA A 467 -39.50 -12.30 -23.87
C ALA A 467 -39.90 -11.78 -22.47
N THR A 468 -38.91 -11.41 -21.65
CA THR A 468 -39.11 -10.88 -20.29
C THR A 468 -38.87 -9.37 -20.17
N GLN A 469 -38.48 -8.74 -21.28
CA GLN A 469 -38.03 -7.35 -21.37
C GLN A 469 -36.93 -7.00 -20.35
N THR A 470 -36.09 -7.95 -19.94
CA THR A 470 -35.08 -7.72 -18.89
C THR A 470 -33.71 -7.47 -19.49
N MET A 471 -33.06 -6.37 -19.08
CA MET A 471 -31.68 -6.01 -19.43
C MET A 471 -30.79 -6.15 -18.19
N ASP A 472 -29.83 -7.06 -18.27
CA ASP A 472 -28.78 -7.28 -17.29
C ASP A 472 -27.44 -6.75 -17.82
N VAL A 473 -26.73 -5.99 -17.01
CA VAL A 473 -25.39 -5.47 -17.28
C VAL A 473 -24.46 -5.97 -16.18
N TYR A 474 -23.37 -6.60 -16.58
CA TYR A 474 -22.31 -7.11 -15.72
C TYR A 474 -21.04 -6.30 -16.01
N PHE A 475 -20.35 -5.89 -14.97
CA PHE A 475 -19.16 -5.04 -15.06
C PHE A 475 -18.10 -5.54 -14.08
N ALA A 476 -16.88 -5.77 -14.56
CA ALA A 476 -15.78 -6.31 -13.76
C ALA A 476 -14.42 -5.70 -14.12
N ASP A 477 -13.50 -5.77 -13.16
CA ASP A 477 -12.11 -5.35 -13.31
C ASP A 477 -11.22 -6.49 -13.88
N THR A 478 -11.76 -7.72 -13.95
CA THR A 478 -11.11 -8.92 -14.52
C THR A 478 -11.97 -9.53 -15.62
N ASN A 479 -11.40 -10.37 -16.48
CA ASN A 479 -12.11 -11.05 -17.57
C ASN A 479 -13.02 -12.21 -17.10
N VAL A 480 -13.50 -12.15 -15.86
CA VAL A 480 -14.38 -13.17 -15.28
C VAL A 480 -15.74 -12.53 -15.08
N LYS A 481 -16.75 -13.01 -15.83
CA LYS A 481 -18.12 -12.51 -15.72
C LYS A 481 -18.66 -12.75 -14.30
N PRO A 482 -19.09 -11.71 -13.57
CA PRO A 482 -19.69 -11.86 -12.26
C PRO A 482 -20.93 -12.77 -12.28
N ALA A 483 -21.14 -13.53 -11.20
CA ALA A 483 -22.31 -14.41 -11.07
C ALA A 483 -23.65 -13.66 -10.93
N ALA A 484 -23.62 -12.37 -10.57
CA ALA A 484 -24.79 -11.51 -10.46
C ALA A 484 -24.58 -10.22 -11.29
N PRO A 485 -25.62 -9.70 -11.96
CA PRO A 485 -25.49 -8.48 -12.74
C PRO A 485 -25.29 -7.26 -11.84
N THR A 486 -24.43 -6.35 -12.30
CA THR A 486 -24.20 -5.03 -11.70
C THR A 486 -25.47 -4.17 -11.76
N LEU A 487 -26.22 -4.28 -12.86
CA LEU A 487 -27.49 -3.60 -13.10
C LEU A 487 -28.46 -4.57 -13.77
N SER A 488 -29.68 -4.68 -13.26
CA SER A 488 -30.77 -5.43 -13.88
C SER A 488 -32.04 -4.59 -13.86
N THR A 489 -32.68 -4.37 -15.01
CA THR A 489 -33.94 -3.60 -15.12
C THR A 489 -34.80 -4.06 -16.29
N GLN A 490 -36.06 -3.61 -16.32
CA GLN A 490 -36.96 -3.84 -17.45
C GLN A 490 -36.87 -2.73 -18.50
N VAL A 491 -36.66 -3.08 -19.76
CA VAL A 491 -36.58 -2.18 -20.92
C VAL A 491 -37.42 -2.76 -22.06
N ASP A 492 -38.43 -2.02 -22.53
CA ASP A 492 -39.28 -2.41 -23.66
C ASP A 492 -38.67 -1.95 -24.99
N VAL A 493 -37.65 -2.68 -25.45
CA VAL A 493 -36.89 -2.41 -26.69
C VAL A 493 -37.82 -2.44 -27.92
N ALA A 494 -38.76 -3.38 -27.98
CA ALA A 494 -39.71 -3.51 -29.07
C ALA A 494 -40.58 -2.26 -29.23
N SER A 495 -41.01 -1.64 -28.12
CA SER A 495 -41.80 -0.41 -28.14
C SER A 495 -41.04 0.82 -28.63
N ILE A 496 -39.71 0.82 -28.50
CA ILE A 496 -38.82 1.91 -28.92
C ILE A 496 -38.62 1.84 -30.44
N PHE A 497 -38.21 0.68 -30.96
CA PHE A 497 -37.89 0.52 -32.38
C PHE A 497 -39.10 0.20 -33.28
N GLY A 498 -40.27 -0.10 -32.69
CA GLY A 498 -41.52 -0.21 -33.44
C GLY A 498 -41.55 -1.38 -34.44
N GLY A 499 -40.80 -2.45 -34.15
CA GLY A 499 -40.77 -3.67 -34.98
C GLY A 499 -39.77 -3.64 -36.15
N SER A 500 -38.81 -2.71 -36.18
CA SER A 500 -37.68 -2.74 -37.12
C SER A 500 -36.52 -3.59 -36.56
N PRO A 501 -36.32 -4.84 -37.03
CA PRO A 501 -35.32 -5.76 -36.46
C PRO A 501 -33.87 -5.40 -36.83
N ASP A 502 -33.64 -4.59 -37.87
CA ASP A 502 -32.30 -4.23 -38.31
C ASP A 502 -31.89 -2.93 -37.62
N LEU A 503 -30.91 -3.00 -36.71
CA LEU A 503 -30.42 -1.87 -35.93
C LEU A 503 -28.94 -1.61 -36.19
N THR A 504 -28.56 -0.34 -36.29
CA THR A 504 -27.17 0.05 -36.28
C THR A 504 -26.64 -0.06 -34.84
N VAL A 505 -25.51 -0.75 -34.66
CA VAL A 505 -24.88 -1.00 -33.36
C VAL A 505 -23.51 -0.33 -33.32
N GLY A 506 -23.17 0.24 -32.16
CA GLY A 506 -21.89 0.91 -32.01
C GLY A 506 -21.74 1.61 -30.67
N TRP A 507 -20.89 2.64 -30.69
CA TRP A 507 -20.39 3.30 -29.49
C TRP A 507 -20.38 4.81 -29.68
N THR A 508 -20.64 5.56 -28.61
CA THR A 508 -20.43 7.01 -28.56
C THR A 508 -19.70 7.41 -27.28
N ALA A 509 -18.98 8.51 -27.32
CA ALA A 509 -18.24 9.06 -26.20
C ALA A 509 -18.17 10.57 -26.28
N ALA A 510 -18.03 11.22 -25.14
CA ALA A 510 -17.73 12.64 -25.07
C ALA A 510 -16.81 13.00 -23.90
N THR A 511 -16.11 14.12 -24.06
CA THR A 511 -15.35 14.78 -22.99
C THR A 511 -15.88 16.19 -22.74
N GLY A 512 -15.80 16.63 -21.50
CA GLY A 512 -16.20 17.96 -21.06
C GLY A 512 -14.98 18.82 -20.76
N THR A 513 -15.05 19.57 -19.65
CA THR A 513 -13.90 20.32 -19.13
C THR A 513 -12.99 19.46 -18.25
N ALA A 514 -13.53 18.40 -17.66
CA ALA A 514 -12.81 17.19 -17.30
C ALA A 514 -12.82 16.25 -18.51
N TYR A 515 -11.71 15.57 -18.76
CA TYR A 515 -11.51 14.72 -19.94
C TYR A 515 -10.72 13.46 -19.58
N ASN A 516 -11.00 12.37 -20.29
CA ASN A 516 -10.17 11.18 -20.39
C ASN A 516 -10.19 10.68 -21.84
N ALA A 517 -9.16 9.94 -22.24
CA ALA A 517 -9.18 9.19 -23.49
C ALA A 517 -10.02 7.92 -23.27
N GLN A 518 -10.90 7.61 -24.22
CA GLN A 518 -11.87 6.52 -24.09
C GLN A 518 -11.73 5.56 -25.26
N ASP A 519 -11.38 4.31 -24.98
CA ASP A 519 -11.17 3.29 -26.01
C ASP A 519 -12.06 2.05 -25.81
N VAL A 520 -12.39 1.43 -26.95
CA VAL A 520 -12.96 0.09 -27.06
C VAL A 520 -11.88 -0.84 -27.60
N ARG A 521 -11.55 -1.88 -26.84
CA ARG A 521 -10.46 -2.84 -27.11
C ARG A 521 -10.95 -4.08 -27.86
N SER A 522 -12.10 -4.58 -27.46
CA SER A 522 -12.78 -5.71 -28.11
C SER A 522 -14.29 -5.48 -28.07
N PHE A 523 -15.01 -6.14 -28.98
CA PHE A 523 -16.46 -6.08 -29.04
C PHE A 523 -17.04 -7.35 -29.64
N GLY A 524 -18.04 -7.92 -28.99
CA GLY A 524 -18.84 -9.01 -29.49
C GLY A 524 -20.32 -8.74 -29.27
N ILE A 525 -21.16 -9.11 -30.24
CA ILE A 525 -22.62 -9.11 -30.11
C ILE A 525 -23.23 -10.32 -30.79
N ARG A 526 -24.22 -10.93 -30.15
CA ARG A 526 -24.97 -12.09 -30.64
C ARG A 526 -26.47 -11.84 -30.44
N THR A 527 -27.30 -12.06 -31.45
CA THR A 527 -28.78 -11.92 -31.37
C THR A 527 -29.48 -13.28 -31.37
N GLY A 528 -30.67 -13.39 -30.79
CA GLY A 528 -31.46 -14.65 -30.69
C GLY A 528 -32.27 -14.76 -29.40
N SER A 529 -33.42 -15.46 -29.42
CA SER A 529 -34.41 -15.48 -28.31
C SER A 529 -34.03 -16.38 -27.11
N GLY A 530 -32.97 -17.18 -27.23
CA GLY A 530 -32.33 -17.91 -26.13
C GLY A 530 -31.05 -17.23 -25.63
N GLN A 531 -30.64 -17.52 -24.40
CA GLN A 531 -29.20 -17.47 -24.12
C GLN A 531 -28.54 -18.47 -25.09
N LEU A 532 -27.42 -18.06 -25.70
CA LEU A 532 -26.54 -18.87 -26.55
C LEU A 532 -26.87 -18.90 -28.06
N GLY A 533 -26.54 -17.84 -28.78
CA GLY A 533 -26.04 -18.03 -30.15
C GLY A 533 -24.73 -18.82 -30.09
N LEU A 534 -24.74 -20.11 -30.41
CA LEU A 534 -23.58 -21.02 -30.51
C LEU A 534 -22.44 -20.76 -29.51
N GLN A 535 -22.76 -20.66 -28.22
CA GLN A 535 -21.73 -20.71 -27.18
C GLN A 535 -21.38 -22.17 -26.92
N THR A 536 -20.09 -22.51 -26.99
CA THR A 536 -19.59 -23.77 -26.45
C THR A 536 -19.85 -23.78 -24.94
N ILE A 537 -20.79 -24.59 -24.47
CA ILE A 537 -20.96 -24.83 -23.03
C ILE A 537 -19.72 -25.55 -22.54
N THR A 538 -19.01 -24.95 -21.58
CA THR A 538 -17.82 -25.54 -20.99
C THR A 538 -18.18 -26.18 -19.67
N VAL A 539 -17.97 -27.49 -19.58
CA VAL A 539 -18.13 -28.27 -18.35
C VAL A 539 -16.75 -28.54 -17.79
N ASP A 540 -16.50 -28.03 -16.58
CA ASP A 540 -15.27 -28.33 -15.84
C ASP A 540 -15.32 -29.77 -15.30
N LEU A 541 -14.33 -30.58 -15.69
CA LEU A 541 -14.17 -31.97 -15.29
C LEU A 541 -12.98 -32.16 -14.34
N ALA A 542 -12.61 -31.13 -13.57
CA ALA A 542 -11.47 -31.14 -12.66
C ALA A 542 -11.46 -32.35 -11.70
N ASP A 543 -12.62 -32.82 -11.21
CA ASP A 543 -12.71 -33.97 -10.30
C ASP A 543 -12.74 -35.34 -11.03
N LYS A 544 -12.72 -35.36 -12.37
CA LYS A 544 -12.83 -36.56 -13.21
C LYS A 544 -11.53 -36.92 -13.95
N GLN A 545 -10.43 -36.23 -13.70
CA GLN A 545 -9.14 -36.51 -14.35
C GLN A 545 -8.66 -37.94 -14.12
N ASN A 546 -8.98 -38.51 -12.95
CA ASN A 546 -8.71 -39.89 -12.58
C ASN A 546 -9.46 -40.94 -13.43
N LEU A 547 -10.44 -40.53 -14.24
CA LEU A 547 -11.11 -41.41 -15.20
C LEU A 547 -10.26 -41.68 -16.44
N LEU A 548 -9.27 -40.82 -16.74
CA LEU A 548 -8.34 -41.01 -17.85
C LEU A 548 -7.41 -42.20 -17.58
N GLN A 549 -7.13 -42.96 -18.64
CA GLN A 549 -6.25 -44.12 -18.60
C GLN A 549 -5.04 -43.87 -19.49
N PRO A 550 -3.83 -44.32 -19.11
CA PRO A 550 -2.69 -44.34 -20.02
C PRO A 550 -3.01 -45.13 -21.29
N GLY A 551 -2.86 -44.50 -22.45
CA GLY A 551 -3.25 -45.05 -23.75
C GLY A 551 -4.64 -44.59 -24.17
N SER A 552 -5.47 -45.53 -24.64
CA SER A 552 -6.73 -45.20 -25.32
C SER A 552 -7.88 -44.90 -24.36
N ASN A 553 -8.62 -43.84 -24.67
CA ASN A 553 -9.77 -43.31 -23.95
C ASN A 553 -10.91 -43.04 -24.92
N VAL A 554 -12.12 -42.83 -24.39
CA VAL A 554 -13.30 -42.51 -25.18
C VAL A 554 -14.19 -41.47 -24.51
N LEU A 555 -14.53 -40.41 -25.26
CA LEU A 555 -15.63 -39.51 -24.97
C LEU A 555 -16.85 -40.01 -25.74
N SER A 556 -17.97 -40.23 -25.07
CA SER A 556 -19.21 -40.72 -25.66
C SER A 556 -20.33 -39.75 -25.34
N ILE A 557 -21.08 -39.29 -26.35
CA ILE A 557 -22.14 -38.31 -26.17
C ILE A 557 -23.42 -38.80 -26.85
N VAL A 558 -24.53 -38.66 -26.15
CA VAL A 558 -25.86 -38.77 -26.71
C VAL A 558 -26.35 -37.35 -26.96
N GLY A 559 -26.58 -36.98 -28.22
CA GLY A 559 -27.35 -35.77 -28.57
C GLY A 559 -28.81 -36.14 -28.76
N LEU A 560 -29.71 -35.23 -28.40
CA LEU A 560 -31.16 -35.40 -28.37
C LEU A 560 -31.81 -34.27 -29.17
N ASN A 561 -32.95 -34.57 -29.81
CA ASN A 561 -33.88 -33.55 -30.31
C ASN A 561 -35.16 -33.51 -29.48
N VAL A 562 -35.89 -32.40 -29.48
CA VAL A 562 -37.22 -32.32 -28.87
C VAL A 562 -38.27 -33.12 -29.64
N ASP A 563 -38.13 -33.22 -30.97
CA ASP A 563 -38.87 -34.18 -31.79
C ASP A 563 -37.98 -34.80 -32.88
N LYS A 564 -38.32 -36.00 -33.34
CA LYS A 564 -37.63 -36.62 -34.47
C LYS A 564 -37.75 -35.82 -35.77
N SER A 565 -38.72 -34.93 -35.89
CA SER A 565 -38.92 -34.05 -37.06
C SER A 565 -38.47 -32.62 -36.84
N ASP A 566 -37.62 -32.38 -35.83
CA ASP A 566 -36.96 -31.09 -35.66
C ASP A 566 -36.27 -30.63 -36.92
N GLU A 567 -36.34 -29.33 -37.17
CA GLU A 567 -35.82 -28.73 -38.40
C GLU A 567 -34.30 -28.62 -38.35
N ASP A 568 -33.71 -28.63 -37.17
CA ASP A 568 -32.28 -28.55 -36.88
C ASP A 568 -31.78 -29.62 -35.88
N PHE A 569 -30.45 -29.77 -35.84
CA PHE A 569 -29.72 -30.52 -34.83
C PHE A 569 -28.25 -30.12 -34.86
N LEU A 570 -27.64 -29.95 -33.69
CA LEU A 570 -26.21 -29.76 -33.55
C LEU A 570 -25.65 -30.54 -32.37
N LEU A 571 -24.48 -31.13 -32.59
CA LEU A 571 -23.60 -31.63 -31.55
C LEU A 571 -22.14 -31.49 -31.99
N ALA A 572 -21.37 -30.63 -31.32
CA ALA A 572 -19.95 -30.42 -31.60
C ALA A 572 -19.14 -30.36 -30.29
N PRO A 573 -18.50 -31.48 -29.89
CA PRO A 573 -17.71 -31.53 -28.67
C PRO A 573 -16.23 -31.20 -28.87
N THR A 574 -15.64 -30.62 -27.82
CA THR A 574 -14.21 -30.47 -27.58
C THR A 574 -13.87 -31.05 -26.20
N LEU A 575 -12.72 -31.69 -26.06
CA LEU A 575 -12.19 -32.09 -24.76
C LEU A 575 -10.76 -31.59 -24.67
N THR A 576 -10.49 -30.77 -23.66
CA THR A 576 -9.21 -30.07 -23.51
C THR A 576 -8.61 -30.38 -22.15
N GLY A 577 -7.33 -30.75 -22.11
CA GLY A 577 -6.57 -30.90 -20.88
C GLY A 577 -5.53 -29.78 -20.74
N THR A 578 -5.40 -29.17 -19.57
CA THR A 578 -4.35 -28.18 -19.29
C THR A 578 -3.41 -28.67 -18.20
N ALA A 579 -2.14 -28.25 -18.27
CA ALA A 579 -1.12 -28.51 -17.27
C ALA A 579 -0.25 -27.25 -17.05
N ILE A 580 0.21 -27.04 -15.83
CA ILE A 580 1.09 -25.96 -15.41
C ILE A 580 2.50 -26.52 -15.34
N ARG A 581 3.42 -25.94 -16.11
CA ARG A 581 4.84 -26.29 -16.08
C ARG A 581 5.64 -25.18 -15.40
N LEU A 582 6.29 -25.55 -14.31
CA LEU A 582 7.25 -24.69 -13.63
C LEU A 582 8.56 -24.60 -14.42
N GLY A 583 9.05 -23.39 -14.60
CA GLY A 583 10.33 -23.09 -15.23
C GLY A 583 11.34 -22.48 -14.25
N ALA A 584 12.31 -21.75 -14.80
CA ALA A 584 13.36 -21.12 -14.00
C ALA A 584 12.84 -19.87 -13.29
N ASN A 585 13.62 -19.40 -12.30
CA ASN A 585 13.33 -18.13 -11.65
C ASN A 585 13.63 -16.98 -12.61
N SER A 586 12.65 -16.10 -12.80
CA SER A 586 12.67 -15.01 -13.77
C SER A 586 12.13 -13.73 -13.14
N TYR A 587 12.40 -12.61 -13.79
CA TYR A 587 11.73 -11.36 -13.49
C TYR A 587 10.37 -11.33 -14.21
N PHE A 588 9.42 -10.56 -13.69
CA PHE A 588 8.16 -10.29 -14.38
C PHE A 588 7.94 -8.78 -14.40
N LEU A 589 8.02 -8.18 -15.60
CA LEU A 589 7.79 -6.76 -15.81
C LEU A 589 6.33 -6.38 -15.60
N GLN A 590 5.45 -7.38 -15.69
CA GLN A 590 4.06 -7.32 -15.28
C GLN A 590 3.83 -8.41 -14.24
N SER A 591 3.74 -8.03 -12.97
CA SER A 591 3.46 -8.97 -11.88
C SER A 591 2.05 -9.55 -11.96
N THR A 592 1.85 -10.75 -11.43
CA THR A 592 0.57 -11.49 -11.50
C THR A 592 0.11 -12.01 -10.14
N PRO A 593 0.02 -11.15 -9.10
CA PRO A 593 -0.38 -11.61 -7.77
C PRO A 593 -1.78 -12.22 -7.78
N GLY A 594 -1.88 -13.45 -7.27
CA GLY A 594 -3.08 -14.29 -7.24
C GLY A 594 -3.23 -15.20 -8.47
N GLU A 595 -2.40 -15.04 -9.50
CA GLU A 595 -2.53 -15.68 -10.80
C GLU A 595 -1.24 -16.42 -11.20
N LEU A 596 -1.20 -16.98 -12.42
CA LEU A 596 0.00 -17.67 -12.91
C LEU A 596 0.98 -16.71 -13.62
N ASN A 597 2.26 -16.80 -13.29
CA ASN A 597 3.32 -15.86 -13.71
C ASN A 597 3.71 -15.87 -15.20
N GLY A 598 3.24 -16.81 -16.00
CA GLY A 598 3.66 -16.94 -17.40
C GLY A 598 5.14 -17.35 -17.54
N VAL A 599 5.79 -17.01 -18.66
CA VAL A 599 7.13 -17.52 -19.02
C VAL A 599 8.31 -16.71 -18.46
N GLY A 600 8.04 -15.53 -17.88
CA GLY A 600 9.05 -14.62 -17.32
C GLY A 600 9.82 -13.79 -18.35
N ASP A 601 10.34 -12.66 -17.88
CA ASP A 601 11.06 -11.64 -18.64
C ASP A 601 12.57 -11.62 -18.34
N GLU A 602 13.31 -10.87 -19.16
CA GLU A 602 14.72 -10.59 -18.90
C GLU A 602 14.91 -9.66 -17.68
N ALA A 603 16.06 -9.79 -17.02
CA ALA A 603 16.44 -8.92 -15.91
C ALA A 603 16.41 -7.44 -16.30
N PRO A 604 15.93 -6.54 -15.41
CA PRO A 604 15.98 -5.10 -15.64
C PRO A 604 17.38 -4.59 -16.00
N ALA A 605 17.44 -3.44 -16.65
CA ALA A 605 18.71 -2.76 -16.90
C ALA A 605 19.46 -2.51 -15.57
N GLY A 606 20.79 -2.58 -15.59
CA GLY A 606 21.57 -2.41 -14.34
C GLY A 606 21.63 -0.97 -13.83
N GLU A 607 22.16 -0.80 -12.61
CA GLU A 607 22.31 0.51 -11.96
C GLU A 607 23.24 1.47 -12.75
N VAL A 608 22.99 2.76 -12.59
CA VAL A 608 23.87 3.84 -13.08
C VAL A 608 24.85 4.24 -11.98
N THR A 609 26.15 4.11 -12.25
CA THR A 609 27.20 4.59 -11.33
C THR A 609 27.55 6.04 -11.62
N PHE A 610 27.56 6.87 -10.58
CA PHE A 610 28.02 8.25 -10.61
C PHE A 610 29.52 8.33 -10.30
N SER A 611 30.28 9.17 -11.02
CA SER A 611 31.72 9.33 -10.76
C SER A 611 32.05 10.13 -9.51
N GLU A 612 31.05 10.80 -8.93
CA GLU A 612 31.18 11.65 -7.74
C GLU A 612 29.93 11.45 -6.89
N SER A 613 30.09 11.38 -5.57
CA SER A 613 28.97 11.29 -4.64
C SER A 613 28.46 12.67 -4.21
N THR A 614 27.27 12.72 -3.60
CA THR A 614 26.65 13.92 -3.05
C THR A 614 27.64 14.67 -2.17
N ARG A 615 27.85 15.95 -2.48
CA ARG A 615 28.82 16.80 -1.76
C ARG A 615 28.57 18.29 -1.98
N VAL A 616 29.22 19.10 -1.16
CA VAL A 616 29.43 20.51 -1.51
C VAL A 616 30.63 20.69 -2.46
N PHE A 617 30.70 21.79 -3.19
CA PHE A 617 31.86 22.11 -4.03
C PHE A 617 32.10 23.61 -4.20
N SER A 618 33.36 24.00 -4.38
CA SER A 618 33.76 25.40 -4.65
C SER A 618 34.23 25.63 -6.09
N THR A 619 34.72 24.58 -6.75
CA THR A 619 35.19 24.62 -8.15
C THR A 619 34.39 23.62 -8.97
N GLY A 620 33.90 24.06 -10.13
CA GLY A 620 33.11 23.19 -11.01
C GLY A 620 33.91 21.98 -11.49
N PHE A 621 33.21 20.87 -11.73
CA PHE A 621 33.80 19.59 -12.13
C PHE A 621 32.94 18.90 -13.19
N SER A 622 33.42 17.79 -13.73
CA SER A 622 32.69 16.99 -14.72
C SER A 622 32.20 15.71 -14.09
N LEU A 623 30.89 15.47 -14.16
CA LEU A 623 30.22 14.27 -13.68
C LEU A 623 30.07 13.27 -14.83
N VAL A 624 30.59 12.06 -14.61
CA VAL A 624 30.46 10.93 -15.54
C VAL A 624 29.43 9.96 -14.97
N LEU A 625 28.48 9.54 -15.81
CA LEU A 625 27.50 8.50 -15.51
C LEU A 625 27.88 7.26 -16.31
N THR A 626 27.99 6.12 -15.63
CA THR A 626 28.42 4.85 -16.27
C THR A 626 27.32 3.82 -16.09
N PRO A 627 26.79 3.22 -17.19
CA PRO A 627 25.80 2.17 -17.06
C PRO A 627 26.50 0.85 -16.72
N ALA A 628 25.83 -0.04 -15.98
CA ALA A 628 26.33 -1.39 -15.75
C ALA A 628 26.60 -2.15 -17.07
N ASN A 629 25.74 -1.97 -18.08
CA ASN A 629 25.93 -2.49 -19.43
C ASN A 629 26.28 -1.36 -20.41
N PRO A 630 27.42 -1.41 -21.14
CA PRO A 630 27.78 -0.40 -22.14
C PRO A 630 26.77 -0.21 -23.29
N ALA A 631 25.88 -1.17 -23.53
CA ALA A 631 24.81 -1.05 -24.53
C ALA A 631 23.57 -0.31 -24.01
N ALA A 632 23.45 -0.09 -22.70
CA ALA A 632 22.32 0.59 -22.09
C ALA A 632 22.34 2.10 -22.36
N GLN A 633 21.14 2.68 -22.50
CA GLN A 633 20.95 4.12 -22.54
C GLN A 633 20.70 4.65 -21.12
N ILE A 634 21.44 5.67 -20.70
CA ILE A 634 21.15 6.37 -19.44
C ILE A 634 20.24 7.56 -19.73
N ARG A 635 19.14 7.65 -18.97
CA ARG A 635 18.28 8.83 -18.93
C ARG A 635 18.43 9.52 -17.59
N TYR A 636 18.40 10.85 -17.59
CA TYR A 636 18.54 11.64 -16.38
C TYR A 636 17.65 12.88 -16.35
N THR A 637 17.39 13.37 -15.14
CA THR A 637 16.64 14.60 -14.87
C THR A 637 17.45 15.52 -13.95
N THR A 638 17.11 16.81 -13.99
CA THR A 638 17.74 17.85 -13.16
C THR A 638 16.74 18.67 -12.34
N ASN A 639 15.44 18.43 -12.54
CA ASN A 639 14.34 19.13 -11.91
C ASN A 639 13.79 18.40 -10.67
N GLY A 640 14.26 17.17 -10.43
CA GLY A 640 13.84 16.34 -9.31
C GLY A 640 12.87 15.21 -9.66
N ASP A 641 12.40 15.13 -10.89
CA ASP A 641 11.47 14.09 -11.33
C ASP A 641 12.19 12.75 -11.53
N LEU A 642 11.46 11.64 -11.43
CA LEU A 642 12.00 10.31 -11.75
C LEU A 642 12.36 10.26 -13.25
N PRO A 643 13.52 9.73 -13.66
CA PRO A 643 13.88 9.67 -15.07
C PRO A 643 13.08 8.61 -15.83
N ASP A 644 12.29 9.00 -16.82
CA ASP A 644 11.58 8.12 -17.75
C ASP A 644 12.32 7.97 -19.11
N GLU A 645 11.75 7.23 -20.07
CA GLU A 645 12.34 7.08 -21.43
C GLU A 645 12.33 8.40 -22.23
N THR A 646 11.48 9.35 -21.86
CA THR A 646 11.37 10.67 -22.50
C THR A 646 12.36 11.68 -21.93
N SER A 647 12.94 11.37 -20.76
CA SER A 647 13.91 12.20 -20.06
C SER A 647 15.21 12.37 -20.85
N THR A 648 16.06 13.28 -20.38
CA THR A 648 17.26 13.68 -21.14
C THR A 648 18.20 12.50 -21.31
N LEU A 649 18.56 12.18 -22.56
CA LEU A 649 19.53 11.13 -22.89
C LEU A 649 20.95 11.60 -22.52
N TYR A 650 21.65 10.81 -21.71
CA TYR A 650 23.05 11.03 -21.40
C TYR A 650 23.92 10.70 -22.63
N THR A 651 24.63 11.71 -23.15
CA THR A 651 25.49 11.58 -24.34
C THR A 651 26.96 11.89 -24.07
N GLY A 652 27.30 12.31 -22.85
CA GLY A 652 28.66 12.63 -22.42
C GLY A 652 28.69 13.31 -21.05
N PRO A 653 29.88 13.58 -20.49
CA PRO A 653 30.03 14.12 -19.15
C PRO A 653 29.23 15.41 -18.90
N ILE A 654 28.55 15.47 -17.76
CA ILE A 654 27.75 16.64 -17.34
C ILE A 654 28.67 17.62 -16.63
N THR A 655 28.61 18.90 -16.99
CA THR A 655 29.36 19.95 -16.27
C THR A 655 28.57 20.43 -15.06
N ILE A 656 29.14 20.27 -13.86
CA ILE A 656 28.55 20.75 -12.61
C ILE A 656 29.22 22.07 -12.23
N ASN A 657 28.47 23.17 -12.29
CA ASN A 657 28.97 24.53 -12.00
C ASN A 657 28.02 25.38 -11.16
N SER A 658 26.87 24.83 -10.77
CA SER A 658 25.88 25.41 -9.86
C SER A 658 25.25 24.31 -9.02
N SER A 659 24.56 24.69 -7.93
CA SER A 659 23.83 23.72 -7.11
C SER A 659 22.77 23.00 -7.94
N ILE A 660 22.79 21.66 -7.94
CA ILE A 660 21.95 20.83 -8.79
C ILE A 660 21.78 19.43 -8.21
N ARG A 661 20.61 18.82 -8.43
CA ARG A 661 20.37 17.40 -8.21
C ARG A 661 20.26 16.70 -9.55
N ILE A 662 20.97 15.58 -9.71
CA ILE A 662 20.92 14.72 -10.88
C ILE A 662 20.31 13.39 -10.46
N ARG A 663 19.24 12.97 -11.15
CA ARG A 663 18.63 11.65 -10.97
C ARG A 663 18.79 10.89 -12.27
N ALA A 664 19.23 9.64 -12.23
CA ALA A 664 19.48 8.85 -13.43
C ALA A 664 19.05 7.39 -13.29
N ARG A 665 18.68 6.76 -14.40
CA ARG A 665 18.54 5.30 -14.53
C ARG A 665 18.83 4.80 -15.94
N ALA A 666 19.07 3.51 -16.08
CA ALA A 666 19.42 2.88 -17.35
C ALA A 666 18.21 2.21 -18.02
N TYR A 667 18.25 2.12 -19.36
CA TYR A 667 17.28 1.43 -20.21
C TYR A 667 18.01 0.56 -21.22
N GLU A 668 17.52 -0.66 -21.40
CA GLU A 668 18.03 -1.63 -22.37
C GLU A 668 16.85 -2.21 -23.16
N THR A 669 17.04 -2.43 -24.46
CA THR A 669 15.99 -3.00 -25.31
C THR A 669 15.59 -4.39 -24.82
N GLY A 670 14.29 -4.61 -24.59
CA GLY A 670 13.74 -5.89 -24.14
C GLY A 670 13.81 -6.14 -22.64
N LYS A 671 14.21 -5.15 -21.84
CA LYS A 671 14.35 -5.25 -20.39
C LYS A 671 13.54 -4.16 -19.67
N GLY A 672 13.23 -4.40 -18.41
CA GLY A 672 12.69 -3.38 -17.50
C GLY A 672 13.66 -2.23 -17.25
N ALA A 673 13.15 -1.11 -16.75
CA ALA A 673 13.97 0.02 -16.35
C ALA A 673 14.87 -0.33 -15.16
N GLY A 674 16.11 0.18 -15.19
CA GLY A 674 17.02 0.00 -14.07
C GLY A 674 16.65 0.84 -12.85
N PRO A 675 17.31 0.60 -11.70
CA PRO A 675 17.04 1.35 -10.48
C PRO A 675 17.39 2.84 -10.65
N VAL A 676 16.66 3.70 -9.95
CA VAL A 676 16.95 5.14 -9.89
C VAL A 676 18.09 5.39 -8.91
N HIS A 677 19.04 6.22 -9.32
CA HIS A 677 20.12 6.70 -8.47
C HIS A 677 20.18 8.23 -8.54
N SER A 678 20.21 8.91 -7.40
CA SER A 678 20.34 10.36 -7.34
C SER A 678 21.59 10.82 -6.60
N GLU A 679 22.25 11.83 -7.17
CA GLU A 679 23.32 12.57 -6.50
C GLU A 679 23.09 14.08 -6.57
N SER A 680 23.48 14.77 -5.51
CA SER A 680 23.22 16.20 -5.31
C SER A 680 24.49 16.97 -5.01
N TYR A 681 24.66 18.11 -5.68
CA TYR A 681 25.86 18.91 -5.56
C TYR A 681 25.48 20.33 -5.16
N ILE A 682 26.04 20.82 -4.06
CA ILE A 682 25.72 22.15 -3.51
C ILE A 682 26.95 23.06 -3.69
N GLN A 683 26.82 24.09 -4.51
CA GLN A 683 27.91 25.03 -4.74
C GLN A 683 28.10 25.93 -3.52
N LEU A 684 29.34 26.20 -3.12
CA LEU A 684 29.68 27.15 -2.07
C LEU A 684 29.96 28.54 -2.64
N SER A 685 29.41 29.58 -2.01
CA SER A 685 29.76 30.96 -2.34
C SER A 685 31.11 31.36 -1.72
N SER A 686 31.67 32.51 -2.13
CA SER A 686 32.90 33.03 -1.53
C SER A 686 32.78 33.32 -0.03
N SER A 687 31.56 33.57 0.48
CA SER A 687 31.34 33.79 1.91
C SER A 687 31.44 32.50 2.72
N MET A 688 31.34 31.34 2.07
CA MET A 688 31.55 30.02 2.68
C MET A 688 33.00 29.54 2.56
N THR A 689 33.68 29.81 1.45
CA THR A 689 35.08 29.35 1.23
C THR A 689 36.14 30.31 1.78
N ASN A 690 35.76 31.56 2.07
CA ASN A 690 36.58 32.58 2.71
C ASN A 690 35.74 33.23 3.82
N PHE A 691 35.36 32.42 4.80
CA PHE A 691 34.46 32.79 5.87
C PHE A 691 35.03 33.96 6.68
N GLU A 692 34.24 35.03 6.81
CA GLU A 692 34.62 36.29 7.47
C GLU A 692 35.95 36.90 6.99
N GLY A 693 36.42 36.57 5.77
CA GLY A 693 37.66 37.09 5.22
C GLY A 693 38.95 36.48 5.80
N THR A 694 38.85 35.35 6.50
CA THR A 694 39.96 34.66 7.18
C THR A 694 40.93 33.95 6.23
N GLY A 695 40.54 33.76 4.97
CA GLY A 695 41.22 32.89 4.00
C GLY A 695 40.91 31.41 4.17
N GLN A 696 39.99 31.04 5.08
CA GLN A 696 39.59 29.65 5.36
C GLN A 696 38.09 29.44 5.05
N ALA A 697 37.72 28.19 4.76
CA ALA A 697 36.32 27.81 4.63
C ALA A 697 35.61 27.82 5.99
N PHE A 698 34.28 27.88 5.98
CA PHE A 698 33.46 27.79 7.19
C PHE A 698 33.70 26.45 7.88
N ASP A 699 33.91 26.50 9.20
CA ASP A 699 33.99 25.34 10.07
C ASP A 699 33.36 25.64 11.43
N SER A 700 33.07 24.58 12.19
CA SER A 700 32.54 24.68 13.55
C SER A 700 33.02 23.53 14.41
N ASN A 701 33.04 23.70 15.73
CA ASN A 701 33.21 22.60 16.66
C ASN A 701 31.90 21.83 16.93
N LEU A 702 30.78 22.33 16.39
CA LEU A 702 29.50 21.62 16.39
C LEU A 702 29.30 20.90 15.05
N PRO A 703 28.58 19.77 15.03
CA PRO A 703 28.14 19.17 13.79
C PRO A 703 27.35 20.15 12.91
N LEU A 704 27.53 20.03 11.60
CA LEU A 704 26.85 20.84 10.60
C LEU A 704 25.74 20.05 9.92
N MET A 705 24.59 20.69 9.71
CA MET A 705 23.51 20.15 8.88
C MET A 705 23.21 21.14 7.75
N VAL A 706 23.55 20.74 6.53
CA VAL A 706 23.38 21.55 5.33
C VAL A 706 22.22 21.00 4.53
N PHE A 707 21.22 21.85 4.29
CA PHE A 707 20.07 21.51 3.48
C PHE A 707 20.02 22.37 2.23
N SER A 708 19.69 21.76 1.08
CA SER A 708 19.25 22.49 -0.10
C SER A 708 17.92 21.92 -0.60
N SER A 709 16.96 22.80 -0.84
CA SER A 709 15.66 22.45 -1.43
C SER A 709 15.60 22.68 -2.94
N PHE A 710 16.71 23.13 -3.54
CA PHE A 710 16.86 23.44 -4.96
C PHE A 710 15.79 24.40 -5.52
N GLY A 711 15.34 25.36 -4.70
CA GLY A 711 14.37 26.38 -5.11
C GLY A 711 12.99 26.28 -4.46
N ARG A 712 12.77 25.34 -3.53
CA ARG A 712 11.47 25.15 -2.86
C ARG A 712 11.44 25.87 -1.51
N ALA A 713 10.36 26.60 -1.22
CA ALA A 713 10.22 27.38 0.01
C ALA A 713 9.79 26.51 1.21
N VAL A 714 10.77 25.92 1.90
CA VAL A 714 10.59 25.15 3.14
C VAL A 714 9.97 25.99 4.26
N GLU A 715 10.42 27.24 4.43
CA GLU A 715 9.98 28.13 5.53
C GLU A 715 8.57 28.72 5.34
N ASN A 716 7.82 28.23 4.35
CA ASN A 716 6.41 28.56 4.11
C ASN A 716 5.47 27.34 4.28
N SER A 717 6.00 26.16 4.60
CA SER A 717 5.20 24.92 4.70
C SER A 717 5.23 24.37 6.13
N ASP A 718 4.07 24.32 6.79
CA ASP A 718 3.87 23.70 8.12
C ASP A 718 3.12 22.36 8.04
N THR A 719 2.45 22.10 6.92
CA THR A 719 1.67 20.87 6.67
C THR A 719 2.42 19.84 5.84
N LEU A 720 2.96 20.23 4.68
CA LEU A 720 3.60 19.30 3.72
C LEU A 720 5.12 19.27 3.90
N MET A 721 5.70 18.07 3.85
CA MET A 721 7.15 17.92 3.75
C MET A 721 7.65 18.48 2.40
N VAL A 722 8.62 19.40 2.47
CA VAL A 722 9.27 19.96 1.30
C VAL A 722 10.54 19.14 1.01
N PRO A 723 10.69 18.59 -0.21
CA PRO A 723 11.87 17.81 -0.56
C PRO A 723 13.16 18.63 -0.46
N VAL A 724 14.16 18.05 0.20
CA VAL A 724 15.51 18.59 0.36
C VAL A 724 16.57 17.50 0.15
N THR A 725 17.80 17.93 -0.05
CA THR A 725 18.98 17.12 0.20
C THR A 725 19.63 17.60 1.49
N GLY A 726 19.97 16.66 2.38
CA GLY A 726 20.74 16.89 3.59
C GLY A 726 22.18 16.38 3.44
N ILE A 727 23.16 17.17 3.90
CA ILE A 727 24.55 16.76 4.10
C ILE A 727 24.90 17.05 5.57
N PHE A 728 25.18 16.01 6.35
CA PHE A 728 25.41 16.08 7.79
C PHE A 728 26.87 15.78 8.08
N ILE A 729 27.59 16.74 8.65
CA ILE A 729 29.04 16.70 8.82
C ILE A 729 29.32 16.71 10.32
N ASN A 730 29.93 15.64 10.82
CA ASN A 730 30.36 15.53 12.21
C ASN A 730 31.76 16.14 12.36
N PRO A 731 32.16 16.69 13.53
CA PRO A 731 33.52 17.14 13.72
C PRO A 731 34.53 15.99 13.54
N GLY A 732 35.62 16.25 12.81
CA GLY A 732 36.70 15.30 12.59
C GLY A 732 37.59 15.10 13.82
N GLU A 733 38.70 14.40 13.65
CA GLU A 733 39.67 14.11 14.73
C GLU A 733 40.29 15.37 15.37
N ASP A 734 40.31 16.48 14.63
CA ASP A 734 40.78 17.79 15.11
C ASP A 734 39.70 18.57 15.89
N GLY A 735 38.51 17.98 16.04
CA GLY A 735 37.36 18.57 16.71
C GLY A 735 36.63 19.64 15.89
N ARG A 736 36.85 19.70 14.57
CA ARG A 736 36.18 20.64 13.66
C ARG A 736 35.38 19.92 12.60
N ALA A 737 34.15 20.36 12.38
CA ALA A 737 33.34 20.02 11.21
C ALA A 737 33.56 21.11 10.17
N SER A 738 34.30 20.80 9.11
CA SER A 738 34.50 21.73 7.99
C SER A 738 33.39 21.58 6.97
N ILE A 739 32.89 22.70 6.43
CA ILE A 739 31.87 22.63 5.36
C ILE A 739 32.36 21.85 4.14
N LEU A 740 33.68 21.73 3.93
CA LEU A 740 34.28 21.03 2.79
C LEU A 740 34.42 19.51 2.98
N GLU A 741 34.19 19.01 4.19
CA GLU A 741 34.28 17.59 4.48
C GLU A 741 33.09 16.83 3.88
N GLN A 742 33.31 15.53 3.65
CA GLN A 742 32.24 14.64 3.27
C GLN A 742 31.32 14.43 4.47
N GLY A 743 30.00 14.46 4.24
CA GLY A 743 29.03 14.18 5.29
C GLY A 743 29.07 12.73 5.75
N GLU A 744 28.87 12.51 7.05
CA GLU A 744 28.54 11.22 7.64
C GLU A 744 27.22 10.68 7.06
N PHE A 745 26.28 11.59 6.80
CA PHE A 745 25.09 11.33 5.99
C PHE A 745 25.03 12.33 4.83
N ALA A 746 24.70 11.82 3.64
CA ALA A 746 24.43 12.61 2.46
C ALA A 746 23.28 11.93 1.70
N GLY A 747 22.13 12.59 1.60
CA GLY A 747 20.95 11.95 1.05
C GLY A 747 19.73 12.85 0.98
N ARG A 748 18.62 12.24 0.58
CA ARG A 748 17.33 12.92 0.41
C ARG A 748 16.57 12.93 1.72
N GLY A 749 15.69 13.92 1.84
CA GLY A 749 14.78 14.03 2.95
C GLY A 749 13.69 15.07 2.71
N GLY A 750 12.79 15.19 3.68
CA GLY A 750 11.76 16.20 3.76
C GLY A 750 12.02 17.15 4.92
N LEU A 751 11.76 18.44 4.73
CA LEU A 751 11.68 19.41 5.82
C LEU A 751 10.31 20.10 5.81
N ARG A 752 9.75 20.32 6.99
CA ARG A 752 8.61 21.23 7.18
C ARG A 752 8.72 21.96 8.50
N ILE A 753 8.07 23.11 8.60
CA ILE A 753 7.91 23.83 9.87
C ILE A 753 7.11 22.96 10.83
N ARG A 754 7.49 23.00 12.12
CA ARG A 754 6.79 22.28 13.18
C ARG A 754 6.47 23.14 14.40
N GLY A 755 5.72 22.54 15.33
CA GLY A 755 5.36 23.15 16.60
C GLY A 755 4.22 24.16 16.46
N GLN A 756 3.56 24.50 17.56
CA GLN A 756 2.32 25.26 17.48
C GLN A 756 2.50 26.76 17.73
N THR A 757 3.23 27.11 18.78
CA THR A 757 3.57 28.50 19.08
C THR A 757 4.91 28.88 18.45
N SER A 758 5.87 27.97 18.46
CA SER A 758 7.22 28.17 17.93
C SER A 758 7.28 28.37 16.41
N GLN A 759 6.32 27.82 15.65
CA GLN A 759 6.23 28.06 14.20
C GLN A 759 6.04 29.54 13.84
N GLY A 760 5.52 30.35 14.77
CA GLY A 760 5.37 31.80 14.60
C GLY A 760 6.67 32.59 14.77
N PHE A 761 7.74 31.99 15.31
CA PHE A 761 9.01 32.69 15.50
C PHE A 761 9.75 32.93 14.16
N PRO A 762 10.59 33.99 14.07
CA PRO A 762 11.46 34.19 12.91
C PRO A 762 12.41 33.02 12.64
N LYS A 763 13.00 32.44 13.69
CA LYS A 763 13.78 31.20 13.60
C LYS A 763 12.82 30.01 13.64
N LYS A 764 12.62 29.36 12.49
CA LYS A 764 11.67 28.25 12.34
C LYS A 764 12.26 26.96 12.91
N PRO A 765 11.54 26.23 13.76
CA PRO A 765 11.87 24.83 14.04
C PRO A 765 11.36 23.93 12.92
N PHE A 766 12.08 22.84 12.63
CA PHE A 766 11.71 21.91 11.55
C PHE A 766 11.48 20.49 12.06
N ALA A 767 10.54 19.79 11.43
CA ALA A 767 10.53 18.33 11.38
C ALA A 767 11.37 17.92 10.17
N LEU A 768 12.21 16.90 10.34
CA LEU A 768 13.08 16.32 9.32
C LEU A 768 12.70 14.85 9.15
N GLU A 769 12.53 14.44 7.90
CA GLU A 769 12.32 13.05 7.51
C GLU A 769 13.38 12.67 6.48
N LEU A 770 13.95 11.47 6.58
CA LEU A 770 14.93 10.97 5.64
C LEU A 770 14.26 10.06 4.62
N TRP A 771 14.54 10.28 3.34
CA TRP A 771 13.82 9.61 2.26
C TRP A 771 14.75 8.76 1.40
N ASP A 772 14.14 7.80 0.72
CA ASP A 772 14.71 7.04 -0.38
C ASP A 772 14.70 7.85 -1.70
N GLU A 773 14.81 7.13 -2.82
CA GLU A 773 14.74 7.74 -4.15
C GLU A 773 13.34 8.17 -4.57
N PHE A 774 12.28 7.84 -3.85
CA PHE A 774 10.90 8.07 -4.29
C PHE A 774 10.20 9.18 -3.52
N ASN A 775 10.90 9.85 -2.58
CA ASN A 775 10.30 10.81 -1.65
C ASN A 775 9.17 10.18 -0.83
N SER A 776 9.31 8.92 -0.46
CA SER A 776 8.35 8.27 0.41
C SER A 776 8.27 9.03 1.75
N ASP A 777 7.16 9.73 1.95
CA ASP A 777 6.71 10.34 3.21
C ASP A 777 5.52 9.50 3.66
N VAL A 778 5.61 8.83 4.80
CA VAL A 778 4.54 8.01 5.36
C VAL A 778 3.33 8.87 5.79
N ARG A 779 3.21 10.15 5.40
CA ARG A 779 2.08 11.02 5.73
C ARG A 779 1.14 11.38 4.58
N SER A 780 1.32 10.91 3.35
CA SER A 780 0.27 11.03 2.32
C SER A 780 -0.62 9.79 2.30
N ILE A 781 -1.94 9.98 2.41
CA ILE A 781 -2.96 8.91 2.37
C ILE A 781 -3.14 8.28 0.97
N ASP A 782 -2.27 8.64 0.01
CA ASP A 782 -2.38 8.27 -1.42
C ASP A 782 -1.13 7.60 -2.01
N ALA A 783 -0.12 7.27 -1.21
CA ALA A 783 1.03 6.51 -1.70
C ALA A 783 1.46 5.49 -0.66
N GLY A 784 1.52 4.23 -1.05
CA GLY A 784 2.22 3.18 -0.33
C GLY A 784 3.71 3.51 -0.21
N ALA A 785 4.03 4.39 0.73
CA ALA A 785 5.38 4.83 0.97
C ALA A 785 6.23 3.63 1.43
N VAL A 786 7.26 3.33 0.64
CA VAL A 786 8.49 2.67 1.08
C VAL A 786 8.86 3.24 2.47
N PRO A 787 9.26 2.42 3.46
CA PRO A 787 9.63 2.95 4.77
C PRO A 787 10.75 3.98 4.58
N ASP A 788 10.60 5.14 5.23
CA ASP A 788 11.61 6.18 5.26
C ASP A 788 13.03 5.60 5.45
N LYS A 789 14.04 6.26 4.87
CA LYS A 789 15.44 5.81 4.99
C LYS A 789 15.97 6.08 6.39
N ALA A 790 15.89 5.09 7.29
CA ALA A 790 16.53 5.18 8.60
C ALA A 790 18.05 5.28 8.47
N ALA A 791 18.65 6.28 9.12
CA ALA A 791 20.11 6.46 9.15
C ALA A 791 20.58 6.87 10.55
N SER A 792 21.77 6.41 10.92
CA SER A 792 22.49 6.83 12.12
C SER A 792 23.50 7.91 11.75
N PHE A 793 23.57 8.96 12.56
CA PHE A 793 24.55 10.05 12.42
C PHE A 793 24.71 10.76 13.76
N PHE A 794 25.86 11.39 13.99
CA PHE A 794 26.18 12.09 15.24
C PHE A 794 26.01 11.22 16.50
N ASP A 795 26.36 9.94 16.40
CA ASP A 795 26.20 8.91 17.45
C ASP A 795 24.75 8.67 17.91
N LEU A 796 23.76 9.13 17.14
CA LEU A 796 22.34 8.86 17.39
C LEU A 796 21.92 7.56 16.70
N PRO A 797 21.10 6.70 17.34
CA PRO A 797 20.61 5.46 16.72
C PRO A 797 19.85 5.70 15.43
N ALA A 798 19.89 4.71 14.54
CA ALA A 798 19.34 4.85 13.20
C ALA A 798 17.84 5.15 13.23
N GLU A 799 17.43 6.20 12.53
CA GLU A 799 16.03 6.59 12.43
C GLU A 799 15.79 7.51 11.23
N SER A 800 14.53 7.61 10.79
CA SER A 800 14.13 8.50 9.70
C SER A 800 13.58 9.84 10.17
N ASP A 801 12.98 9.84 11.36
CA ASP A 801 12.13 10.90 11.87
C ASP A 801 12.89 11.72 12.95
N TRP A 802 13.20 12.97 12.62
CA TRP A 802 14.04 13.84 13.42
C TRP A 802 13.43 15.23 13.61
N VAL A 803 13.98 15.98 14.56
CA VAL A 803 13.46 17.28 14.96
C VAL A 803 14.60 18.27 15.08
N LEU A 804 14.52 19.37 14.33
CA LEU A 804 15.40 20.52 14.50
C LEU A 804 14.69 21.56 15.37
N ASN A 805 14.95 21.53 16.67
CA ASN A 805 14.44 22.54 17.59
C ASN A 805 15.26 23.83 17.45
N GLY A 806 14.60 24.92 17.06
CA GLY A 806 15.22 26.25 16.98
C GLY A 806 14.96 27.05 18.25
N PRO A 807 15.86 27.06 19.26
CA PRO A 807 15.68 27.86 20.46
C PRO A 807 15.76 29.34 20.10
N TYR A 808 14.61 29.97 19.90
CA TYR A 808 14.51 31.37 19.53
C TYR A 808 14.36 32.28 20.74
N SER A 809 13.43 31.93 21.63
CA SER A 809 13.20 32.69 22.84
C SER A 809 14.22 32.33 23.92
N ASP A 810 14.57 31.05 24.09
CA ASP A 810 15.58 30.58 25.05
C ASP A 810 16.95 31.18 24.70
N LYS A 811 17.40 32.10 25.55
CA LYS A 811 18.65 32.84 25.36
C LYS A 811 19.88 32.04 25.74
N THR A 812 19.72 30.95 26.49
CA THR A 812 20.80 30.02 26.75
C THR A 812 20.97 29.04 25.59
N GLN A 813 19.86 28.71 24.90
CA GLN A 813 19.77 27.69 23.85
C GLN A 813 19.96 26.26 24.38
N LEU A 814 19.96 26.10 25.70
CA LEU A 814 20.34 24.87 26.39
C LEU A 814 19.20 24.23 27.18
N ASN A 815 18.03 24.89 27.30
CA ASN A 815 16.98 24.39 28.20
C ASN A 815 16.51 22.98 27.83
N ASN A 816 16.10 22.74 26.58
CA ASN A 816 15.71 21.39 26.14
C ASN A 816 16.89 20.41 26.21
N PHE A 817 18.07 20.83 25.78
CA PHE A 817 19.27 19.98 25.77
C PHE A 817 19.63 19.46 27.18
N LEU A 818 19.76 20.36 28.16
CA LEU A 818 20.13 20.01 29.53
C LEU A 818 19.04 19.22 30.24
N THR A 819 17.76 19.60 30.05
CA THR A 819 16.66 18.90 30.73
C THR A 819 16.46 17.48 30.21
N PHE A 820 16.68 17.24 28.91
CA PHE A 820 16.61 15.88 28.36
C PHE A 820 17.82 15.04 28.80
N LEU A 821 19.02 15.64 28.86
CA LEU A 821 20.19 15.01 29.47
C LEU A 821 19.91 14.58 30.93
N TRP A 822 19.36 15.48 31.74
CA TRP A 822 19.06 15.20 33.15
C TRP A 822 17.92 14.21 33.36
N SER A 823 16.95 14.18 32.45
CA SER A 823 15.88 13.16 32.45
C SER A 823 16.47 11.78 32.18
N ASN A 824 17.29 11.64 31.14
CA ASN A 824 17.95 10.38 30.79
C ASN A 824 18.89 9.90 31.92
N ASN A 825 19.63 10.82 32.55
CA ASN A 825 20.48 10.51 33.72
C ASN A 825 19.70 10.17 35.00
N ALA A 826 18.37 10.29 34.98
CA ALA A 826 17.46 9.90 36.06
C ALA A 826 16.63 8.66 35.71
N ASP A 827 17.04 7.90 34.69
CA ASP A 827 16.36 6.71 34.16
C ASP A 827 14.94 6.98 33.66
N LEU A 828 14.65 8.23 33.27
CA LEU A 828 13.41 8.63 32.63
C LEU A 828 13.72 9.03 31.19
N TYR A 829 13.41 8.16 30.24
CA TYR A 829 13.72 8.41 28.83
C TYR A 829 13.20 9.79 28.37
N ALA A 830 14.08 10.52 27.69
CA ALA A 830 13.79 11.72 26.94
C ALA A 830 14.54 11.64 25.60
N PRO A 831 14.03 12.26 24.53
CA PRO A 831 14.72 12.31 23.25
C PRO A 831 16.20 12.68 23.41
N ARG A 832 17.10 11.89 22.82
CA ARG A 832 18.52 12.27 22.76
C ARG A 832 18.66 13.58 21.99
N ALA A 833 19.60 14.40 22.44
CA ALA A 833 19.76 15.77 21.97
C ALA A 833 21.21 16.05 21.57
N THR A 834 21.40 16.65 20.40
CA THR A 834 22.71 17.07 19.88
C THR A 834 22.65 18.54 19.45
N LEU A 835 23.63 19.34 19.86
CA LEU A 835 23.76 20.73 19.42
C LEU A 835 24.38 20.77 18.02
N VAL A 836 23.75 21.46 17.08
CA VAL A 836 24.18 21.51 15.66
C VAL A 836 24.10 22.93 15.10
N GLU A 837 24.82 23.23 14.03
CA GLU A 837 24.60 24.44 13.21
C GLU A 837 23.92 24.09 11.88
N VAL A 838 22.90 24.88 11.51
CA VAL A 838 22.05 24.58 10.36
C VAL A 838 22.22 25.62 9.25
N PHE A 839 22.37 25.12 8.03
CA PHE A 839 22.27 25.87 6.78
C PHE A 839 21.07 25.39 5.97
N LEU A 840 20.31 26.32 5.41
CA LEU A 840 19.14 26.01 4.58
C LEU A 840 19.13 26.92 3.34
N ASP A 841 19.58 26.37 2.23
CA ASP A 841 19.49 26.95 0.90
C ASP A 841 18.12 26.62 0.27
N GLN A 842 17.40 27.66 -0.11
CA GLN A 842 16.09 27.57 -0.75
C GLN A 842 16.07 28.22 -2.14
N ASP A 843 17.23 28.64 -2.65
CA ASP A 843 17.36 29.33 -3.93
C ASP A 843 17.65 28.30 -5.05
N SER A 844 16.99 28.45 -6.20
CA SER A 844 17.25 27.55 -7.33
C SER A 844 18.56 27.89 -8.04
N GLY A 845 19.47 26.92 -8.13
CA GLY A 845 20.74 27.02 -8.87
C GLY A 845 21.72 28.06 -8.33
N LYS A 846 21.57 28.48 -7.06
CA LYS A 846 22.48 29.43 -6.40
C LYS A 846 23.46 28.71 -5.50
N ALA A 847 24.60 29.37 -5.29
CA ALA A 847 25.59 28.90 -4.34
C ALA A 847 25.11 29.21 -2.91
N LEU A 848 25.31 28.24 -2.01
CA LEU A 848 25.11 28.35 -0.58
C LEU A 848 25.89 29.55 -0.04
N ASP A 849 25.19 30.50 0.56
CA ASP A 849 25.71 31.76 1.05
C ASP A 849 25.50 31.92 2.56
N TYR A 850 26.55 32.31 3.28
CA TYR A 850 26.49 32.44 4.73
C TYR A 850 25.41 33.40 5.21
N ALA A 851 25.32 34.62 4.63
CA ALA A 851 24.42 35.64 5.15
C ALA A 851 22.94 35.25 4.95
N LYS A 852 22.65 34.60 3.83
CA LYS A 852 21.30 34.15 3.47
C LYS A 852 20.90 32.85 4.13
N ASP A 853 21.76 31.83 4.05
CA ASP A 853 21.36 30.44 4.25
C ASP A 853 21.65 29.93 5.66
N TYR A 854 22.57 30.57 6.40
CA TYR A 854 22.80 30.24 7.80
C TYR A 854 21.56 30.52 8.66
N ARG A 855 21.13 29.51 9.44
CA ARG A 855 19.95 29.56 10.32
C ARG A 855 20.29 29.60 11.81
N GLY A 856 21.56 29.51 12.18
CA GLY A 856 21.97 29.48 13.57
C GLY A 856 22.16 28.05 14.11
N THR A 857 22.32 27.99 15.41
CA THR A 857 22.40 26.78 16.23
C THR A 857 21.02 26.14 16.44
N TYR A 858 20.93 24.83 16.42
CA TYR A 858 19.71 24.07 16.70
C TYR A 858 20.01 22.98 17.73
N VAL A 859 18.97 22.48 18.38
CA VAL A 859 19.03 21.21 19.09
C VAL A 859 18.38 20.18 18.18
N LEU A 860 19.19 19.28 17.62
CA LEU A 860 18.71 18.08 16.94
C LEU A 860 18.16 17.13 18.01
N LEU A 861 16.93 16.69 17.83
CA LEU A 861 16.23 15.80 18.75
C LEU A 861 15.64 14.61 18.00
N GLU A 862 15.61 13.48 18.68
CA GLU A 862 14.77 12.35 18.29
C GLU A 862 13.28 12.72 18.36
N LYS A 863 12.46 12.05 17.55
CA LYS A 863 11.01 12.11 17.68
C LYS A 863 10.55 11.07 18.71
N ILE A 864 9.64 11.46 19.60
CA ILE A 864 8.99 10.49 20.49
C ILE A 864 8.13 9.57 19.62
N LYS A 865 8.53 8.30 19.53
CA LYS A 865 7.80 7.22 18.87
C LYS A 865 8.20 5.87 19.47
N ARG A 866 7.43 4.83 19.12
CA ARG A 866 7.77 3.44 19.46
C ARG A 866 9.01 3.00 18.67
N ASP A 867 10.07 2.63 19.38
CA ASP A 867 11.27 2.02 18.82
C ASP A 867 12.10 1.38 19.96
N LYS A 868 12.86 0.32 19.67
CA LYS A 868 13.70 -0.39 20.65
C LYS A 868 14.75 0.50 21.30
N ASP A 869 15.22 1.54 20.59
CA ASP A 869 16.20 2.51 21.08
C ASP A 869 15.52 3.81 21.57
N ARG A 870 14.18 3.87 21.64
CA ARG A 870 13.39 5.02 22.11
C ARG A 870 12.35 4.61 23.16
N VAL A 871 11.04 4.71 22.86
CA VAL A 871 9.98 4.17 23.72
C VAL A 871 9.80 2.70 23.37
N ASP A 872 10.49 1.84 24.11
CA ASP A 872 10.48 0.39 23.91
C ASP A 872 9.21 -0.23 24.51
N ILE A 873 8.16 -0.27 23.69
CA ILE A 873 6.88 -0.94 24.00
C ILE A 873 6.46 -1.80 22.82
N ALA A 874 5.69 -2.84 23.10
CA ALA A 874 5.14 -3.70 22.05
C ALA A 874 4.31 -2.88 21.03
N LYS A 875 4.39 -3.25 19.75
CA LYS A 875 3.51 -2.67 18.72
C LYS A 875 2.07 -3.10 18.99
N LEU A 876 1.14 -2.14 18.90
CA LEU A 876 -0.30 -2.40 18.93
C LEU A 876 -0.85 -2.27 17.50
N THR A 877 -1.35 -3.36 16.93
CA THR A 877 -1.91 -3.39 15.56
C THR A 877 -3.42 -3.23 15.60
N PRO A 878 -4.11 -2.81 14.52
CA PRO A 878 -5.57 -2.70 14.51
C PRO A 878 -6.32 -3.99 14.94
N LEU A 879 -5.71 -5.16 14.77
CA LEU A 879 -6.27 -6.47 15.11
C LEU A 879 -6.22 -6.80 16.61
N ASP A 880 -5.37 -6.11 17.38
CA ASP A 880 -5.25 -6.26 18.83
C ASP A 880 -6.48 -5.66 19.54
N THR A 881 -7.61 -6.40 19.47
CA THR A 881 -8.94 -5.96 19.92
C THR A 881 -9.38 -6.57 21.26
N SER A 882 -8.58 -7.49 21.82
CA SER A 882 -8.88 -8.17 23.07
C SER A 882 -7.63 -8.42 23.93
N GLU A 883 -7.84 -8.73 25.21
CA GLU A 883 -6.74 -9.02 26.14
C GLU A 883 -6.11 -10.39 25.85
N PRO A 884 -4.78 -10.54 26.02
CA PRO A 884 -3.85 -9.55 26.58
C PRO A 884 -3.34 -8.52 25.57
N ALA A 885 -3.59 -8.71 24.27
CA ALA A 885 -2.93 -7.95 23.21
C ALA A 885 -3.26 -6.45 23.24
N ILE A 886 -4.54 -6.12 23.44
CA ILE A 886 -5.05 -4.74 23.55
C ILE A 886 -4.52 -3.97 24.77
N THR A 887 -3.86 -4.64 25.72
CA THR A 887 -3.55 -3.99 27.00
C THR A 887 -2.40 -2.99 26.95
N GLY A 888 -1.68 -2.86 25.84
CA GLY A 888 -0.54 -1.95 25.73
C GLY A 888 -0.01 -1.81 24.31
N GLY A 889 1.08 -1.05 24.16
CA GLY A 889 1.52 -0.49 22.89
C GLY A 889 0.95 0.89 22.61
N TYR A 890 0.52 1.60 23.67
CA TYR A 890 -0.02 2.94 23.59
C TYR A 890 1.02 3.98 24.00
N ILE A 891 1.13 5.05 23.22
CA ILE A 891 1.73 6.32 23.60
C ILE A 891 0.65 7.40 23.43
N TRP A 892 0.43 8.22 24.45
CA TRP A 892 -0.51 9.33 24.38
C TRP A 892 0.05 10.56 25.09
N LYS A 893 -0.53 11.71 24.80
CA LYS A 893 -0.13 13.00 25.37
C LYS A 893 -1.33 13.79 25.87
N LYS A 894 -1.08 14.62 26.88
CA LYS A 894 -1.92 15.76 27.23
C LYS A 894 -1.23 17.01 26.72
N ASP A 895 -1.80 17.61 25.70
CA ASP A 895 -1.25 18.81 25.05
C ASP A 895 -2.37 19.65 24.43
N LYS A 896 -2.03 20.70 23.68
CA LYS A 896 -2.97 21.44 22.83
C LYS A 896 -3.35 20.61 21.60
N ALA A 897 -4.50 20.89 21.00
CA ALA A 897 -4.93 20.25 19.75
C ALA A 897 -4.03 20.67 18.57
N GLY A 898 -3.63 19.68 17.77
CA GLY A 898 -2.92 19.82 16.51
C GLY A 898 -3.56 18.95 15.41
N ALA A 899 -3.06 19.11 14.18
CA ALA A 899 -3.50 18.32 13.03
C ALA A 899 -3.06 16.84 13.17
N GLY A 900 -3.95 15.91 12.84
CA GLY A 900 -3.73 14.46 12.95
C GLY A 900 -3.83 13.89 14.37
N ASP A 901 -4.19 14.69 15.37
CA ASP A 901 -4.40 14.18 16.73
C ASP A 901 -5.73 13.38 16.80
N VAL A 902 -5.72 12.25 17.51
CA VAL A 902 -6.93 11.49 17.86
C VAL A 902 -7.32 11.78 19.31
N PRO A 903 -8.30 12.68 19.55
CA PRO A 903 -8.67 13.03 20.91
C PRO A 903 -9.69 12.06 21.51
N PHE A 904 -9.64 11.88 22.83
CA PHE A 904 -10.77 11.42 23.62
C PHE A 904 -10.76 12.07 25.01
N THR A 905 -11.93 12.09 25.65
CA THR A 905 -12.10 12.64 26.99
C THR A 905 -12.39 11.54 28.01
N THR A 906 -11.67 11.54 29.13
CA THR A 906 -11.92 10.65 30.28
C THR A 906 -13.17 11.08 31.07
N SER A 907 -13.61 10.22 31.98
CA SER A 907 -14.81 10.43 32.81
C SER A 907 -14.69 11.66 33.73
N ARG A 908 -13.47 12.05 34.10
CA ARG A 908 -13.18 13.26 34.87
C ARG A 908 -12.82 14.48 34.01
N GLY A 909 -13.01 14.40 32.69
CA GLY A 909 -12.86 15.55 31.79
C GLY A 909 -11.45 15.76 31.24
N GLN A 910 -10.53 14.80 31.35
CA GLN A 910 -9.19 14.94 30.80
C GLN A 910 -9.22 14.71 29.29
N GLU A 911 -8.78 15.70 28.52
CA GLU A 911 -8.62 15.58 27.07
C GLU A 911 -7.24 15.00 26.75
N ILE A 912 -7.24 13.79 26.21
CA ILE A 912 -6.06 13.00 25.85
C ILE A 912 -5.99 12.87 24.34
N ARG A 913 -4.77 12.83 23.80
CA ARG A 913 -4.51 12.66 22.37
C ARG A 913 -3.55 11.51 22.13
N MET A 914 -3.90 10.64 21.19
CA MET A 914 -3.02 9.53 20.81
C MET A 914 -1.77 10.01 20.08
N VAL A 915 -0.69 9.28 20.30
CA VAL A 915 0.58 9.40 19.55
C VAL A 915 0.84 8.09 18.83
N GLU A 916 0.72 6.97 19.55
CA GLU A 916 0.79 5.60 19.02
C GLU A 916 -0.34 4.76 19.66
N PRO A 917 -1.10 3.98 18.88
CA PRO A 917 -1.27 4.10 17.43
C PRO A 917 -1.77 5.50 17.02
N ASP A 918 -1.46 5.93 15.80
CA ASP A 918 -1.85 7.23 15.25
C ASP A 918 -3.29 7.25 14.71
N ASP A 919 -3.68 8.33 14.02
CA ASP A 919 -5.04 8.50 13.48
C ASP A 919 -5.44 7.54 12.37
N ARG A 920 -4.48 6.85 11.77
CA ARG A 920 -4.71 5.86 10.71
C ARG A 920 -4.86 4.46 11.26
N SER A 921 -4.11 4.16 12.33
CA SER A 921 -3.97 2.80 12.84
C SER A 921 -4.78 2.52 14.11
N ILE A 922 -5.22 3.54 14.85
CA ILE A 922 -6.02 3.34 16.07
C ILE A 922 -7.45 2.88 15.74
N THR A 923 -7.89 1.75 16.30
CA THR A 923 -9.31 1.34 16.16
C THR A 923 -10.20 1.96 17.23
N THR A 924 -11.52 2.00 16.94
CA THR A 924 -12.52 2.43 17.93
C THR A 924 -12.50 1.54 19.18
N ILE A 925 -12.25 0.23 19.03
CA ILE A 925 -12.17 -0.72 20.15
C ILE A 925 -11.00 -0.38 21.06
N GLN A 926 -9.81 -0.16 20.50
CA GLN A 926 -8.60 0.20 21.23
C GLN A 926 -8.72 1.53 21.96
N LYS A 927 -9.22 2.56 21.26
CA LYS A 927 -9.48 3.87 21.87
C LYS A 927 -10.45 3.74 23.05
N ASN A 928 -11.51 2.95 22.89
CA ASN A 928 -12.48 2.71 23.96
C ASN A 928 -11.88 1.92 25.13
N TRP A 929 -11.02 0.94 24.86
CA TRP A 929 -10.31 0.19 25.89
C TRP A 929 -9.41 1.11 26.72
N LEU A 930 -8.53 1.89 26.07
CA LEU A 930 -7.65 2.82 26.78
C LEU A 930 -8.45 3.85 27.58
N LYS A 931 -9.51 4.40 26.99
CA LYS A 931 -10.42 5.31 27.70
C LYS A 931 -11.05 4.64 28.94
N ALA A 932 -11.52 3.40 28.83
CA ALA A 932 -12.09 2.68 29.96
C ALA A 932 -11.03 2.41 31.05
N TYR A 933 -9.83 2.00 30.66
CA TYR A 933 -8.71 1.77 31.58
C TYR A 933 -8.32 3.05 32.35
N LEU A 934 -8.22 4.19 31.65
CA LEU A 934 -7.96 5.49 32.29
C LEU A 934 -9.11 5.92 33.22
N ASN A 935 -10.37 5.63 32.86
CA ASN A 935 -11.51 5.89 33.75
C ASN A 935 -11.47 5.04 35.01
N GLU A 936 -11.03 3.78 34.92
CA GLU A 936 -10.87 2.89 36.07
C GLU A 936 -9.74 3.37 36.99
N PHE A 937 -8.60 3.76 36.41
CA PHE A 937 -7.51 4.42 37.12
C PHE A 937 -8.00 5.67 37.86
N GLU A 938 -8.71 6.56 37.17
CA GLU A 938 -9.29 7.77 37.75
C GLU A 938 -10.28 7.44 38.88
N SER A 939 -11.16 6.48 38.67
CA SER A 939 -12.12 6.04 39.70
C SER A 939 -11.41 5.54 40.95
N THR A 940 -10.34 4.77 40.78
CA THR A 940 -9.51 4.25 41.88
C THR A 940 -8.75 5.35 42.60
N LEU A 941 -8.05 6.22 41.86
CA LEU A 941 -7.27 7.33 42.42
C LEU A 941 -8.14 8.30 43.23
N TYR A 942 -9.35 8.60 42.76
CA TYR A 942 -10.28 9.51 43.45
C TYR A 942 -11.25 8.79 44.41
N GLY A 943 -11.14 7.46 44.55
CA GLY A 943 -11.93 6.64 45.46
C GLY A 943 -11.43 6.64 46.90
N ALA A 944 -12.20 6.03 47.81
CA ALA A 944 -11.89 6.02 49.24
C ALA A 944 -10.59 5.25 49.60
N ASN A 945 -10.27 4.19 48.85
CA ASN A 945 -9.13 3.30 49.11
C ASN A 945 -7.94 3.56 48.16
N TYR A 946 -7.82 4.77 47.61
CA TYR A 946 -6.81 5.13 46.61
C TYR A 946 -5.36 4.80 47.01
N ALA A 947 -5.02 4.91 48.30
CA ALA A 947 -3.68 4.66 48.84
C ALA A 947 -3.43 3.18 49.23
N ASP A 948 -4.36 2.26 48.93
CA ASP A 948 -4.14 0.83 49.15
C ASP A 948 -2.98 0.33 48.26
N PRO A 949 -1.96 -0.35 48.82
CA PRO A 949 -0.76 -0.72 48.06
C PRO A 949 -1.01 -1.82 47.01
N ILE A 950 -2.13 -2.53 47.07
CA ILE A 950 -2.48 -3.62 46.15
C ILE A 950 -3.58 -3.19 45.17
N ASN A 951 -4.62 -2.53 45.69
CA ASN A 951 -5.85 -2.21 44.95
C ASN A 951 -6.01 -0.71 44.66
N GLY A 952 -5.08 0.13 45.13
CA GLY A 952 -5.08 1.57 44.92
C GLY A 952 -4.47 1.97 43.57
N TYR A 953 -4.15 3.26 43.43
CA TYR A 953 -3.64 3.81 42.17
C TYR A 953 -2.32 3.16 41.71
N ALA A 954 -1.51 2.66 42.66
CA ALA A 954 -0.22 2.05 42.38
C ALA A 954 -0.31 0.75 41.54
N LYS A 955 -1.51 0.16 41.42
CA LYS A 955 -1.79 -0.93 40.47
C LYS A 955 -1.69 -0.45 39.00
N TYR A 956 -2.05 0.80 38.72
CA TYR A 956 -2.18 1.32 37.36
C TYR A 956 -0.94 2.07 36.88
N ILE A 957 -0.22 2.76 37.77
CA ILE A 957 0.89 3.65 37.39
C ILE A 957 2.23 3.15 37.90
N ASP A 958 3.29 3.42 37.14
CA ASP A 958 4.67 3.30 37.61
C ASP A 958 4.99 4.45 38.58
N VAL A 959 4.99 4.19 39.88
CA VAL A 959 5.10 5.28 40.89
C VAL A 959 6.42 6.04 40.77
N GLU A 960 7.51 5.36 40.38
CA GLU A 960 8.84 5.95 40.26
C GLU A 960 8.93 6.93 39.08
N SER A 961 8.39 6.59 37.91
CA SER A 961 8.39 7.50 36.76
C SER A 961 7.61 8.79 37.04
N TRP A 962 6.50 8.68 37.78
CA TRP A 962 5.66 9.82 38.15
C TRP A 962 6.33 10.69 39.21
N ALA A 963 7.00 10.09 40.21
CA ALA A 963 7.80 10.83 41.19
C ALA A 963 8.98 11.55 40.51
N THR A 964 9.68 10.88 39.59
CA THR A 964 10.81 11.43 38.83
C THR A 964 10.35 12.57 37.92
N THR A 965 9.23 12.41 37.21
CA THR A 965 8.65 13.47 36.36
C THR A 965 8.26 14.69 37.20
N TRP A 966 7.62 14.49 38.36
CA TRP A 966 7.27 15.60 39.25
C TRP A 966 8.51 16.36 39.71
N LEU A 967 9.55 15.65 40.13
CA LEU A 967 10.81 16.26 40.53
C LEU A 967 11.50 16.98 39.38
N LEU A 968 11.48 16.43 38.15
CA LEU A 968 12.06 17.09 36.98
C LEU A 968 11.34 18.41 36.68
N VAL A 969 10.01 18.41 36.66
CA VAL A 969 9.20 19.62 36.46
C VAL A 969 9.45 20.65 37.55
N GLU A 970 9.49 20.24 38.82
CA GLU A 970 9.75 21.15 39.93
C GLU A 970 11.18 21.66 39.98
N MET A 971 12.19 20.81 39.78
CA MET A 971 13.60 21.19 39.76
C MET A 971 13.87 22.22 38.67
N THR A 972 13.22 22.08 37.53
CA THR A 972 13.41 22.94 36.36
C THR A 972 12.43 24.10 36.30
N LYS A 973 11.35 24.06 37.09
CA LYS A 973 10.19 24.97 36.99
C LYS A 973 9.60 25.02 35.58
N ASN A 974 9.44 23.88 34.92
CA ASN A 974 8.75 23.82 33.64
C ASN A 974 7.27 24.20 33.83
N ILE A 975 6.90 25.38 33.35
CA ILE A 975 5.55 25.92 33.54
C ILE A 975 4.47 25.21 32.73
N ASP A 976 4.83 24.40 31.72
CA ASP A 976 3.88 23.55 30.99
C ASP A 976 3.80 22.14 31.57
N GLY A 977 4.84 21.66 32.28
CA GLY A 977 5.04 20.24 32.62
C GLY A 977 3.97 19.55 33.49
N PHE A 978 3.06 20.29 34.13
CA PHE A 978 1.90 19.70 34.83
C PHE A 978 0.56 19.86 34.08
N ARG A 979 0.53 20.60 32.98
CA ARG A 979 -0.70 20.93 32.22
C ARG A 979 -0.66 20.55 30.74
N LEU A 980 0.49 20.59 30.09
CA LEU A 980 0.67 20.44 28.64
C LEU A 980 2.04 19.80 28.37
N SER A 981 2.30 19.39 27.12
CA SER A 981 3.56 18.74 26.73
C SER A 981 3.94 17.51 27.57
N THR A 982 2.95 16.84 28.16
CA THR A 982 3.17 15.64 28.97
C THR A 982 2.80 14.40 28.18
N TYR A 983 3.73 13.46 28.08
CA TYR A 983 3.54 12.16 27.45
C TYR A 983 3.37 11.07 28.50
N TYR A 984 2.70 10.01 28.08
CA TYR A 984 2.50 8.79 28.83
C TYR A 984 2.61 7.63 27.85
N TYR A 985 3.06 6.48 28.35
CA TYR A 985 3.00 5.25 27.60
C TYR A 985 2.61 4.08 28.50
N LYS A 986 2.14 3.01 27.86
CA LYS A 986 1.80 1.76 28.54
C LYS A 986 2.14 0.58 27.65
N ASP A 987 3.03 -0.28 28.15
CA ASP A 987 3.32 -1.56 27.52
C ASP A 987 2.28 -2.63 27.87
N ARG A 988 2.26 -3.71 27.09
CA ARG A 988 1.31 -4.82 27.20
C ARG A 988 1.44 -5.47 28.59
N GLY A 989 0.34 -5.51 29.34
CA GLY A 989 0.34 -5.95 30.74
C GLY A 989 1.09 -5.04 31.73
N GLY A 990 1.78 -4.01 31.26
CA GLY A 990 2.55 -3.07 32.07
C GLY A 990 1.71 -1.98 32.75
N LYS A 991 2.38 -1.07 33.45
CA LYS A 991 1.77 0.09 34.10
C LYS A 991 1.86 1.34 33.22
N ILE A 992 1.07 2.36 33.54
CA ILE A 992 1.17 3.69 32.93
C ILE A 992 2.47 4.34 33.42
N VAL A 993 3.39 4.55 32.50
CA VAL A 993 4.60 5.33 32.72
C VAL A 993 4.32 6.76 32.29
N GLN A 994 4.73 7.72 33.11
CA GLN A 994 4.72 9.13 32.73
C GLN A 994 6.09 9.49 32.15
N GLY A 995 6.09 10.01 30.93
CA GLY A 995 7.26 10.18 30.08
C GLY A 995 6.92 9.77 28.63
N PRO A 996 7.77 10.09 27.65
CA PRO A 996 9.08 10.75 27.77
C PRO A 996 8.98 12.25 28.10
N ALA A 997 10.06 12.85 28.60
CA ALA A 997 10.10 14.30 28.82
C ALA A 997 10.08 15.07 27.48
N TRP A 998 9.31 16.16 27.41
CA TRP A 998 9.12 16.95 26.18
C TRP A 998 8.85 18.43 26.47
N ASP A 999 9.32 19.33 25.58
CA ASP A 999 9.12 20.79 25.59
C ASP A 999 9.43 21.49 26.93
N TYR A 1000 10.71 21.53 27.28
CA TYR A 1000 11.25 22.16 28.49
C TYR A 1000 11.92 23.53 28.21
N ASN A 1001 11.69 24.12 27.05
CA ASN A 1001 12.18 25.45 26.69
C ASN A 1001 11.74 26.56 27.68
N LEU A 1002 10.59 26.40 28.35
CA LEU A 1002 10.05 27.34 29.35
C LEU A 1002 10.44 26.98 30.80
N SER A 1003 11.70 26.58 30.99
CA SER A 1003 12.26 26.15 32.28
C SER A 1003 13.51 26.97 32.67
N LEU A 1004 14.12 26.69 33.82
CA LEU A 1004 15.44 27.19 34.22
C LEU A 1004 15.53 28.73 34.20
N ALA A 1005 14.61 29.35 34.93
CA ALA A 1005 14.41 30.80 35.03
C ALA A 1005 13.89 31.50 33.76
N ASN A 1006 13.62 30.75 32.68
CA ASN A 1006 13.26 31.33 31.40
C ASN A 1006 11.77 31.71 31.28
N GLY A 1007 10.86 31.23 32.13
CA GLY A 1007 9.42 31.56 32.06
C GLY A 1007 9.00 32.81 32.84
N ASN A 1008 8.30 33.78 32.22
CA ASN A 1008 7.89 35.03 32.88
C ASN A 1008 6.54 34.98 33.63
N TYR A 1009 5.89 33.82 33.70
CA TYR A 1009 4.59 33.63 34.33
C TYR A 1009 4.58 32.33 35.15
N LEU A 1010 3.52 32.11 35.95
CA LEU A 1010 3.39 30.95 36.84
C LEU A 1010 4.60 30.71 37.77
N GLN A 1011 5.29 31.80 38.12
CA GLN A 1011 6.51 31.78 38.93
C GLN A 1011 7.68 30.98 38.31
N GLY A 1012 7.67 30.72 36.99
CA GLY A 1012 8.73 29.95 36.31
C GLY A 1012 10.15 30.53 36.45
N ALA A 1013 10.24 31.85 36.65
CA ALA A 1013 11.51 32.54 36.88
C ALA A 1013 12.02 32.49 38.33
N PHE A 1014 11.20 32.07 39.29
CA PHE A 1014 11.54 32.11 40.72
C PHE A 1014 12.10 30.75 41.18
N PRO A 1015 13.29 30.72 41.82
CA PRO A 1015 13.92 29.47 42.25
C PRO A 1015 13.27 28.86 43.52
N GLU A 1016 12.43 29.60 44.22
CA GLU A 1016 11.84 29.18 45.50
C GLU A 1016 10.32 28.96 45.36
N GLY A 1017 9.76 28.12 46.24
CA GLY A 1017 8.34 27.74 46.24
C GLY A 1017 8.04 26.57 45.30
N TRP A 1018 7.01 25.77 45.59
CA TRP A 1018 6.58 24.72 44.67
C TRP A 1018 5.76 25.32 43.53
N TYR A 1019 5.97 24.87 42.29
CA TYR A 1019 5.04 25.20 41.22
C TYR A 1019 3.69 24.52 41.49
N SER A 1020 3.71 23.34 42.10
CA SER A 1020 2.52 22.57 42.44
C SER A 1020 1.58 23.24 43.42
N ASP A 1021 2.08 24.16 44.27
CA ASP A 1021 1.24 24.94 45.16
C ASP A 1021 0.19 25.75 44.38
N ASP A 1022 0.50 26.17 43.15
CA ASP A 1022 -0.43 26.96 42.34
C ASP A 1022 -1.72 26.17 42.01
N PHE A 1023 -1.62 24.87 41.74
CA PHE A 1023 -2.78 24.03 41.43
C PHE A 1023 -3.37 23.30 42.63
N VAL A 1024 -2.56 22.95 43.63
CA VAL A 1024 -3.06 22.40 44.90
C VAL A 1024 -3.98 23.41 45.57
N ASN A 1025 -3.61 24.69 45.58
CA ASN A 1025 -4.42 25.75 46.19
C ASN A 1025 -5.66 26.12 45.38
N LYS A 1026 -5.68 25.83 44.06
CA LYS A 1026 -6.81 26.12 43.17
C LYS A 1026 -7.83 24.99 43.07
N ASN A 1027 -7.55 23.80 43.63
CA ASN A 1027 -8.35 22.59 43.46
C ASN A 1027 -8.67 22.29 41.98
N ASP A 1028 -7.69 22.52 41.09
CA ASP A 1028 -7.87 22.44 39.64
C ASP A 1028 -7.30 21.12 39.07
N ASP A 1029 -8.06 20.04 39.25
CA ASP A 1029 -7.70 18.72 38.70
C ASP A 1029 -8.03 18.61 37.19
N VAL A 1030 -8.64 19.62 36.57
CA VAL A 1030 -8.94 19.63 35.12
C VAL A 1030 -7.72 20.10 34.35
N THR A 1031 -7.12 21.23 34.77
CA THR A 1031 -5.90 21.74 34.15
C THR A 1031 -4.69 20.90 34.56
N TYR A 1032 -4.62 20.49 35.84
CA TYR A 1032 -3.48 19.80 36.46
C TYR A 1032 -3.90 18.44 37.04
N PRO A 1033 -4.09 17.42 36.18
CA PRO A 1033 -4.67 16.15 36.62
C PRO A 1033 -3.78 15.37 37.58
N TYR A 1034 -4.43 14.58 38.43
CA TYR A 1034 -3.86 13.51 39.27
C TYR A 1034 -2.98 13.97 40.46
N TRP A 1035 -2.13 14.97 40.27
CA TRP A 1035 -1.08 15.36 41.22
C TRP A 1035 -1.58 15.67 42.63
N ARG A 1036 -2.59 16.54 42.76
CA ARG A 1036 -3.15 16.92 44.06
C ARG A 1036 -3.57 15.70 44.87
N ARG A 1037 -4.19 14.71 44.21
CA ARG A 1037 -4.67 13.47 44.85
C ARG A 1037 -3.53 12.50 45.19
N LEU A 1038 -2.51 12.38 44.33
CA LEU A 1038 -1.32 11.58 44.63
C LEU A 1038 -0.58 12.10 45.87
N PHE A 1039 -0.43 13.42 46.00
CA PHE A 1039 0.19 14.04 47.18
C PHE A 1039 -0.68 14.00 48.45
N GLU A 1040 -1.88 13.45 48.42
CA GLU A 1040 -2.62 13.13 49.66
C GLU A 1040 -2.13 11.80 50.28
N ASP A 1041 -1.51 10.91 49.49
CA ASP A 1041 -0.91 9.65 49.96
C ASP A 1041 0.50 9.87 50.53
N PRO A 1042 0.75 9.53 51.81
CA PRO A 1042 2.08 9.55 52.39
C PRO A 1042 3.12 8.68 51.66
N ASN A 1043 2.72 7.57 51.05
CA ASN A 1043 3.65 6.68 50.33
C ASN A 1043 4.17 7.33 49.05
N PHE A 1044 3.32 8.04 48.30
CA PHE A 1044 3.74 8.80 47.12
C PHE A 1044 4.72 9.91 47.51
N LYS A 1045 4.43 10.66 48.59
CA LYS A 1045 5.36 11.67 49.12
C LYS A 1045 6.70 11.07 49.49
N GLN A 1046 6.70 9.88 50.11
CA GLN A 1046 7.93 9.19 50.47
C GLN A 1046 8.72 8.78 49.21
N ALA A 1047 8.06 8.25 48.18
CA ALA A 1047 8.71 7.92 46.91
C ALA A 1047 9.39 9.15 46.26
N VAL A 1048 8.76 10.32 46.32
CA VAL A 1048 9.36 11.60 45.86
C VAL A 1048 10.59 11.96 46.69
N ILE A 1049 10.54 11.84 48.02
CA ILE A 1049 11.68 12.12 48.91
C ILE A 1049 12.84 11.16 48.64
N ASP A 1050 12.54 9.88 48.49
CA ASP A 1050 13.53 8.82 48.26
C ASP A 1050 14.23 9.05 46.92
N LYS A 1051 13.46 9.29 45.85
CA LYS A 1051 14.02 9.53 44.51
C LYS A 1051 14.84 10.83 44.46
N TRP A 1052 14.39 11.91 45.11
CA TRP A 1052 15.22 13.12 45.23
C TRP A 1052 16.52 12.83 45.98
N SER A 1053 16.45 12.14 47.12
CA SER A 1053 17.63 11.82 47.93
C SER A 1053 18.63 10.94 47.18
N GLU A 1054 18.16 10.02 46.34
CA GLU A 1054 18.96 9.20 45.44
C GLU A 1054 19.66 10.06 44.37
N LEU A 1055 18.89 10.80 43.56
CA LEU A 1055 19.43 11.58 42.43
C LEU A 1055 20.39 12.68 42.90
N ARG A 1056 20.17 13.24 44.10
CA ARG A 1056 21.06 14.24 44.70
C ARG A 1056 22.43 13.72 45.11
N GLN A 1057 22.60 12.40 45.24
CA GLN A 1057 23.89 11.76 45.48
C GLN A 1057 24.68 11.50 44.18
N SER A 1058 24.06 11.68 43.02
CA SER A 1058 24.62 11.33 41.71
C SER A 1058 24.38 12.43 40.67
N SER A 1059 23.60 12.13 39.64
CA SER A 1059 23.43 12.93 38.42
C SER A 1059 22.78 14.29 38.66
N TRP A 1060 22.01 14.46 39.74
CA TRP A 1060 21.37 15.72 40.08
C TRP A 1060 22.04 16.44 41.24
N ALA A 1061 23.24 16.02 41.68
CA ALA A 1061 24.05 16.83 42.60
C ALA A 1061 24.28 18.23 42.00
N THR A 1062 24.30 19.30 42.83
CA THR A 1062 24.33 20.68 42.30
C THR A 1062 25.59 20.91 41.48
N SER A 1063 26.72 20.34 41.90
CA SER A 1063 27.97 20.38 41.14
C SER A 1063 27.91 19.61 39.83
N ALA A 1064 27.15 18.51 39.75
CA ALA A 1064 26.98 17.74 38.51
C ALA A 1064 26.14 18.52 37.50
N LEU A 1065 24.97 19.04 37.93
CA LEU A 1065 24.11 19.88 37.09
C LEU A 1065 24.83 21.12 36.56
N LEU A 1066 25.63 21.79 37.39
CA LEU A 1066 26.43 22.94 36.96
C LEU A 1066 27.57 22.54 36.01
N ALA A 1067 28.20 21.38 36.22
CA ALA A 1067 29.21 20.87 35.29
C ALA A 1067 28.62 20.56 33.92
N ASP A 1068 27.39 20.03 33.84
CA ASP A 1068 26.69 19.82 32.58
C ASP A 1068 26.40 21.14 31.86
N VAL A 1069 26.00 22.19 32.59
CA VAL A 1069 25.86 23.54 32.04
C VAL A 1069 27.19 24.04 31.47
N ASP A 1070 28.28 23.94 32.23
CA ASP A 1070 29.59 24.40 31.79
C ASP A 1070 30.09 23.64 30.56
N ASN A 1071 29.86 22.31 30.51
CA ASN A 1071 30.20 21.47 29.36
C ASN A 1071 29.41 21.87 28.11
N ALA A 1072 28.10 22.09 28.24
CA ALA A 1072 27.24 22.50 27.12
C ALA A 1072 27.58 23.92 26.63
N VAL A 1073 27.89 24.84 27.54
CA VAL A 1073 28.37 26.19 27.19
C VAL A 1073 29.72 26.11 26.49
N SER A 1074 30.63 25.25 26.93
CA SER A 1074 31.94 25.05 26.27
C SER A 1074 31.79 24.57 24.83
N GLN A 1075 30.77 23.72 24.54
CA GLN A 1075 30.45 23.31 23.17
C GLN A 1075 29.92 24.50 22.35
N LEU A 1076 28.94 25.26 22.84
CA LEU A 1076 28.41 26.41 22.09
C LEU A 1076 29.42 27.56 21.93
N ALA A 1077 30.34 27.71 22.87
CA ALA A 1077 31.34 28.78 22.87
C ALA A 1077 32.61 28.44 22.10
N ASP A 1078 32.73 27.23 21.53
CA ASP A 1078 33.93 26.76 20.84
C ASP A 1078 35.17 26.81 21.76
N GLY A 1079 35.00 26.33 23.00
CA GLY A 1079 36.02 26.40 24.05
C GLY A 1079 36.41 27.81 24.51
N ASN A 1080 35.79 28.87 23.96
CA ASN A 1080 36.12 30.25 24.30
C ASN A 1080 35.44 30.64 25.63
N PRO A 1081 36.20 30.97 26.69
CA PRO A 1081 35.63 31.39 27.97
C PRO A 1081 35.00 32.81 27.91
N ASN A 1082 35.24 33.59 26.84
CA ASN A 1082 34.69 34.92 26.68
C ASN A 1082 33.24 34.87 26.18
N LEU A 1083 32.31 34.76 27.12
CA LEU A 1083 30.86 34.74 26.91
C LEU A 1083 30.22 36.14 26.76
N GLU A 1084 31.03 37.18 26.47
CA GLU A 1084 30.60 38.58 26.43
C GLU A 1084 29.96 38.99 25.09
N ARG A 1085 29.29 40.16 25.11
CA ARG A 1085 28.59 40.77 23.97
C ARG A 1085 29.34 40.60 22.66
N ILE A 1086 28.58 40.31 21.60
CA ILE A 1086 28.87 40.58 20.19
C ILE A 1086 29.70 41.89 20.08
N ALA A 1087 31.02 41.77 20.15
CA ALA A 1087 31.95 42.86 20.00
C ALA A 1087 32.65 42.64 18.66
N ALA A 1088 32.76 43.71 17.86
CA ALA A 1088 33.47 43.64 16.60
C ALA A 1088 34.95 43.29 16.88
N GLY A 1089 35.41 42.13 16.38
CA GLY A 1089 36.80 41.67 16.49
C GLY A 1089 37.04 40.42 17.34
N GLU A 1090 36.03 39.88 18.05
CA GLU A 1090 36.15 38.58 18.74
C GLU A 1090 36.09 37.41 17.73
N PRO A 1091 36.80 36.29 17.99
CA PRO A 1091 36.69 35.08 17.18
C PRO A 1091 35.24 34.59 17.06
N SER A 1092 34.84 34.21 15.84
CA SER A 1092 33.48 33.74 15.55
C SER A 1092 33.24 32.36 16.18
N ASN A 1093 32.25 32.25 17.08
CA ASN A 1093 31.78 30.99 17.66
C ASN A 1093 30.27 30.80 17.43
N PRO A 1094 29.70 29.60 17.63
CA PRO A 1094 28.28 29.33 17.37
C PRO A 1094 27.31 30.29 18.08
N ILE A 1095 27.61 30.65 19.34
CA ILE A 1095 26.82 31.63 20.11
C ILE A 1095 26.74 32.97 19.37
N LYS A 1096 27.90 33.54 19.02
CA LYS A 1096 27.99 34.83 18.36
C LYS A 1096 27.25 34.81 17.04
N ARG A 1097 27.50 33.80 16.20
CA ARG A 1097 26.85 33.66 14.88
C ARG A 1097 25.33 33.59 15.00
N ASN A 1098 24.81 32.80 15.95
CA ASN A 1098 23.37 32.70 16.17
C ASN A 1098 22.74 34.05 16.57
N PHE A 1099 23.34 34.77 17.52
CA PHE A 1099 22.78 36.06 17.95
C PHE A 1099 23.01 37.20 16.96
N ASP A 1100 24.05 37.13 16.12
CA ASP A 1100 24.24 38.04 14.98
C ASP A 1100 23.13 37.86 13.94
N LYS A 1101 22.71 36.61 13.69
CA LYS A 1101 21.60 36.31 12.77
C LYS A 1101 20.25 36.79 13.29
N TRP A 1102 19.96 36.55 14.58
CA TRP A 1102 18.59 36.70 15.11
C TRP A 1102 18.37 37.91 16.02
N GLY A 1103 19.42 38.51 16.61
CA GLY A 1103 19.32 39.73 17.41
C GLY A 1103 18.51 39.62 18.72
N THR A 1104 18.35 38.42 19.30
CA THR A 1104 17.41 38.17 20.41
C THR A 1104 17.97 38.46 21.81
N LEU A 1105 19.29 38.62 21.98
CA LEU A 1105 19.94 38.69 23.29
C LEU A 1105 19.46 39.88 24.15
N ASN A 1106 19.30 41.06 23.53
CA ASN A 1106 18.96 42.33 24.18
C ASN A 1106 17.48 42.74 24.03
N SER A 1107 16.63 41.82 23.58
CA SER A 1107 15.20 42.09 23.38
C SER A 1107 14.34 41.15 24.23
N TYR A 1108 13.13 41.61 24.55
CA TYR A 1108 12.12 40.76 25.16
C TYR A 1108 11.56 39.79 24.12
N GLN A 1109 11.54 38.51 24.44
CA GLN A 1109 10.94 37.45 23.62
C GLN A 1109 9.88 36.77 24.47
N TRP A 1110 8.60 36.83 24.08
CA TRP A 1110 7.55 36.18 24.86
C TRP A 1110 7.67 34.64 24.74
N PRO A 1111 7.40 33.87 25.80
CA PRO A 1111 7.00 34.29 27.16
C PRO A 1111 8.18 34.36 28.14
N ASN A 1112 9.35 34.83 27.71
CA ASN A 1112 10.55 34.65 28.48
C ASN A 1112 10.81 35.76 29.49
N CYS A 1113 11.52 35.42 30.56
CA CYS A 1113 11.79 36.36 31.60
C CYS A 1113 12.80 37.43 31.18
N PHE A 1114 12.38 38.69 31.26
CA PHE A 1114 13.24 39.85 31.04
C PHE A 1114 13.45 40.57 32.38
N PHE A 1115 14.47 40.10 33.10
CA PHE A 1115 14.75 40.44 34.49
C PHE A 1115 14.72 41.94 34.76
N GLY A 1116 13.98 42.32 35.82
CA GLY A 1116 13.76 43.71 36.20
C GLY A 1116 12.61 44.42 35.45
N GLN A 1117 11.73 43.68 34.75
CA GLN A 1117 10.47 44.18 34.18
C GLN A 1117 9.32 43.17 34.35
N GLY A 1118 8.09 43.69 34.46
CA GLY A 1118 6.87 42.86 34.47
C GLY A 1118 6.77 41.92 35.69
N SER A 1119 6.39 40.67 35.45
CA SER A 1119 6.18 39.60 36.44
C SER A 1119 7.46 38.82 36.80
N CYS A 1120 8.62 39.26 36.33
CA CYS A 1120 9.91 38.63 36.62
C CYS A 1120 10.49 39.03 37.98
N PRO A 1121 11.30 38.15 38.62
CA PRO A 1121 12.08 38.53 39.79
C PRO A 1121 13.10 39.62 39.48
N PRO A 1122 13.62 40.32 40.51
CA PRO A 1122 14.83 41.12 40.39
C PRO A 1122 15.97 40.31 39.79
N SER A 1123 16.80 40.95 38.97
CA SER A 1123 17.98 40.29 38.39
C SER A 1123 18.93 39.80 39.49
N PRO A 1124 19.39 38.53 39.46
CA PRO A 1124 20.37 38.01 40.40
C PRO A 1124 21.80 38.51 40.11
N LEU A 1125 22.00 39.25 39.02
CA LEU A 1125 23.30 39.83 38.66
C LEU A 1125 23.76 40.84 39.73
N PRO A 1126 25.09 41.03 39.90
CA PRO A 1126 25.64 42.01 40.83
C PRO A 1126 24.99 43.40 40.67
N GLY A 1127 24.50 43.97 41.79
CA GLY A 1127 23.84 45.27 41.81
C GLY A 1127 22.46 45.33 41.14
N GLY A 1128 21.85 44.18 40.80
CA GLY A 1128 20.56 44.13 40.10
C GLY A 1128 20.65 44.56 38.64
N ALA A 1129 21.84 44.45 38.03
CA ALA A 1129 22.08 44.82 36.63
C ALA A 1129 21.14 44.05 35.68
N ARG A 1130 20.76 44.67 34.56
CA ARG A 1130 19.96 43.99 33.53
C ARG A 1130 20.85 43.08 32.66
N PRO A 1131 20.44 41.84 32.36
CA PRO A 1131 21.21 40.94 31.52
C PRO A 1131 21.30 41.48 30.09
N ASN A 1132 22.51 41.56 29.54
CA ASN A 1132 22.78 42.11 28.21
C ASN A 1132 23.85 41.37 27.39
N LYS A 1133 24.47 40.33 27.97
CA LYS A 1133 25.41 39.40 27.32
C LYS A 1133 25.00 37.96 27.59
N TYR A 1134 25.50 37.02 26.79
CA TYR A 1134 25.17 35.59 26.93
C TYR A 1134 25.59 35.05 28.30
N ALA A 1135 26.78 35.45 28.78
CA ALA A 1135 27.26 35.15 30.13
C ALA A 1135 26.24 35.47 31.25
N ASP A 1136 25.48 36.54 31.10
CA ASP A 1136 24.50 36.95 32.11
C ASP A 1136 23.35 35.94 32.20
N TYR A 1137 22.89 35.42 31.06
CA TYR A 1137 21.81 34.43 31.01
C TYR A 1137 22.29 33.06 31.53
N ILE A 1138 23.54 32.69 31.26
CA ILE A 1138 24.16 31.50 31.87
C ILE A 1138 24.29 31.66 33.38
N TYR A 1139 24.77 32.82 33.87
CA TYR A 1139 24.84 33.09 35.30
C TYR A 1139 23.46 32.99 35.96
N ILE A 1140 22.42 33.54 35.33
CA ILE A 1140 21.04 33.46 35.83
C ILE A 1140 20.57 32.00 35.93
N MET A 1141 20.86 31.18 34.91
CA MET A 1141 20.53 29.75 34.93
C MET A 1141 21.29 29.03 36.07
N GLN A 1142 22.58 29.30 36.24
CA GLN A 1142 23.40 28.70 37.29
C GLN A 1142 22.96 29.13 38.71
N ASP A 1143 22.64 30.41 38.91
CA ASP A 1143 22.07 30.93 40.17
C ASP A 1143 20.72 30.27 40.46
N PHE A 1144 19.86 30.15 39.44
CA PHE A 1144 18.58 29.47 39.55
C PHE A 1144 18.76 28.01 39.99
N ILE A 1145 19.58 27.22 39.30
CA ILE A 1145 19.84 25.81 39.64
C ILE A 1145 20.37 25.68 41.08
N THR A 1146 21.34 26.52 41.44
CA THR A 1146 21.97 26.51 42.77
C THR A 1146 20.93 26.78 43.86
N ARG A 1147 20.16 27.87 43.72
CA ARG A 1147 19.16 28.25 44.72
C ARG A 1147 17.98 27.28 44.73
N ARG A 1148 17.59 26.76 43.57
CA ARG A 1148 16.46 25.84 43.42
C ARG A 1148 16.74 24.51 44.10
N THR A 1149 17.87 23.89 43.80
CA THR A 1149 18.28 22.62 44.43
C THR A 1149 18.47 22.79 45.93
N ALA A 1150 19.15 23.87 46.38
CA ALA A 1150 19.29 24.16 47.80
C ALA A 1150 17.95 24.39 48.50
N TRP A 1151 17.00 25.07 47.85
CA TRP A 1151 15.66 25.27 48.41
C TRP A 1151 14.91 23.95 48.53
N ILE A 1152 14.89 23.11 47.48
CA ILE A 1152 14.25 21.78 47.53
C ILE A 1152 14.86 20.92 48.63
N ASP A 1153 16.19 20.95 48.80
CA ASP A 1153 16.88 20.23 49.89
C ASP A 1153 16.37 20.64 51.28
N THR A 1154 15.93 21.90 51.46
CA THR A 1154 15.31 22.34 52.74
C THR A 1154 13.88 21.86 52.95
N GLN A 1155 13.19 21.42 51.89
CA GLN A 1155 11.80 20.96 51.97
C GLN A 1155 11.71 19.48 52.37
N PHE A 1156 12.75 18.69 52.13
CA PHE A 1156 12.83 17.29 52.51
C PHE A 1156 13.72 17.14 53.75
N GLN A 1157 13.20 16.48 54.80
CA GLN A 1157 14.03 16.20 55.98
C GLN A 1157 15.06 15.14 55.64
N VAL A 1158 16.33 15.39 55.97
CA VAL A 1158 17.41 14.39 55.85
C VAL A 1158 17.03 13.19 56.71
N GLY A 1159 16.81 12.02 56.10
CA GLY A 1159 16.64 10.78 56.83
C GLY A 1159 17.85 10.52 57.75
N PRO A 1160 17.68 9.90 58.93
CA PRO A 1160 18.81 9.63 59.81
C PRO A 1160 19.85 8.78 59.07
N ALA A 1161 21.11 9.22 59.10
CA ALA A 1161 22.23 8.43 58.61
C ALA A 1161 22.26 7.09 59.33
N LEU A 1162 21.82 6.02 58.65
CA LEU A 1162 21.98 4.66 59.15
C LEU A 1162 23.46 4.32 59.06
N THR A 1163 24.15 4.47 60.18
CA THR A 1163 25.46 3.87 60.38
C THR A 1163 25.26 2.37 60.35
N LEU A 1164 25.69 1.72 59.25
CA LEU A 1164 25.85 0.27 59.22
C LEU A 1164 26.87 -0.07 60.32
N GLY A 1165 26.37 -0.53 61.46
CA GLY A 1165 27.20 -1.14 62.48
C GLY A 1165 27.90 -2.34 61.85
N SER A 1166 29.23 -2.33 61.86
CA SER A 1166 30.05 -3.49 61.55
C SER A 1166 29.60 -4.66 62.45
N SER A 1167 28.94 -5.65 61.88
CA SER A 1167 28.77 -6.95 62.52
C SER A 1167 29.79 -7.93 61.94
N GLU A 1168 30.63 -8.45 62.85
CA GLU A 1168 31.56 -9.58 62.67
C GLU A 1168 30.91 -10.84 62.10
#